data_AF-A0A960YAY6-F1
#
_entry.id   AF-A0A960YAY6-F1
#
_cell.length_a   1.000
_cell.length_b   1.000
_cell.length_c   1.000
_cell.angle_alpha   90.00
_cell.angle_beta   90.00
_cell.angle_gamma   90.00
#
_symmetry.space_group_name_H-M   'P 1'
#
loop_
_entity.id
_entity.type
_entity.pdbx_description
1 polymer ?
#
loop_
_entity_poly.entity_id
_entity_poly.type
_entity_poly.pdbx_seq_one_letter_code
_entity_poly.pdbx_strand_id
1 'polypeptide(L)'
;MSKDRNNSTEGFDFSQDVDFGMNDAPLKSDQFQIAAELISIDNEITDKMLFSKDFPETNPTRLIFQPHTSRTTSLLKEILRLIFQRQQKIIEMHGKKVHPHYFLTIDKLSELLNKNNSIPLTEKTPTHLDSALKQMIDFFNGGAKKIGYLYPYLFQHEGYIESKVVLISPQIEKEVSTSVFRKACFLFSLDAIHSILEGKTSFESPEGKLENILVRKSKYGPWLYPRLGAVDYYLQEIIKPGFKPYPSIRLQDFMDDFMEYGLRSDKILEVLPDYHIINSQPALDKDGSFIREPELYRQIRMHFYSLEKYCVHYFKKISSERGFHLIQKRVQDYVHAYPSPQTTPLDLPTKEREQELFSIIEDFPFDVRHSEMMKELQETCFYSLRLLKALISEIGSIQEKQGEQNQKRFLEQLETKIQTYTKEKLTLMPIDLNALTEAGRIETAEQKARTRIKAKSLIRAKYAVYETQKDDGKIHTYVVDPAYMIAVVNNLQLLSIENSSYDMQFKIARLLAEQLKAARHPRLDSLIDPKELEELQSKISQTEEALLKKKKKEEMLGRFNPVAGVGGFVLSFVVFVILYVLTDSPALLFAGFIISIFTGGMFSILIKGKKKKTGAEIFQEMGLSPDKQNLQAIMNTGTAILFKKKYSSIQEKFHDRKSLRQTISANIPQFKASSVYLSKMKNDEKVISTIENVILLSSAVISVPKEILPANKSDIIVLSKQDLKIASIRAQLVEFFKYEMAMESSELGKKYYNFIINSIEIDYSRYLRSRSLPKMDSLRN
;
A
#
# COMPACT_ATOMS: atom_id res chain seq x y z
N MET A 1 11.10 77.79 -11.61
CA MET A 1 9.72 77.26 -11.44
C MET A 1 9.83 76.15 -10.39
N SER A 2 10.05 76.51 -9.12
CA SER A 2 9.05 76.77 -8.06
C SER A 2 8.21 75.53 -7.72
N LYS A 3 8.14 75.03 -6.50
CA LYS A 3 8.60 75.49 -5.18
C LYS A 3 8.40 74.32 -4.19
N ASP A 4 9.33 74.15 -3.24
CA ASP A 4 9.13 74.08 -1.77
C ASP A 4 8.00 73.18 -1.20
N ARG A 5 8.13 72.42 -0.10
CA ARG A 5 8.84 72.70 1.18
C ARG A 5 8.78 71.50 2.14
N ASN A 6 9.70 71.54 3.10
CA ASN A 6 9.82 70.75 4.33
C ASN A 6 8.63 70.86 5.31
N ASN A 7 8.67 69.96 6.31
CA ASN A 7 8.47 70.16 7.77
C ASN A 7 7.23 69.54 8.47
N SER A 8 7.55 68.55 9.32
CA SER A 8 7.32 68.49 10.78
C SER A 8 5.91 68.41 11.40
N THR A 9 5.83 67.43 12.33
CA THR A 9 5.28 67.44 13.71
C THR A 9 3.77 67.40 13.99
N GLU A 10 3.48 66.63 15.06
CA GLU A 10 2.30 66.64 15.96
C GLU A 10 1.00 66.08 15.33
N GLY A 11 0.38 65.02 15.85
CA GLY A 11 0.05 64.71 17.24
C GLY A 11 -1.39 65.17 17.48
N PHE A 12 -2.38 64.27 17.46
CA PHE A 12 -3.70 64.57 18.03
C PHE A 12 -4.49 63.31 18.41
N ASP A 13 -5.02 63.43 19.62
CA ASP A 13 -5.94 62.62 20.40
C ASP A 13 -7.35 62.56 19.76
N PHE A 14 -8.07 61.46 19.96
CA PHE A 14 -9.53 61.43 19.82
C PHE A 14 -10.13 60.29 20.66
N SER A 15 -10.47 60.63 21.89
CA SER A 15 -11.68 60.17 22.55
C SER A 15 -12.92 60.66 21.78
N GLN A 16 -13.86 59.77 21.46
CA GLN A 16 -15.28 60.14 21.39
C GLN A 16 -16.17 58.92 21.66
N ASP A 17 -16.99 59.09 22.69
CA ASP A 17 -18.05 58.22 23.15
C ASP A 17 -19.17 58.04 22.11
N VAL A 18 -19.76 56.84 22.10
CA VAL A 18 -21.17 56.68 21.68
C VAL A 18 -21.88 55.87 22.76
N ASP A 19 -22.74 56.60 23.46
CA ASP A 19 -23.71 56.15 24.47
C ASP A 19 -24.75 55.20 23.86
N PHE A 20 -25.01 54.05 24.49
CA PHE A 20 -26.26 53.31 24.30
C PHE A 20 -26.72 52.69 25.63
N GLY A 21 -27.61 53.43 26.29
CA GLY A 21 -28.81 52.97 26.98
C GLY A 21 -28.75 51.64 27.75
N MET A 22 -28.70 51.75 29.08
CA MET A 22 -29.28 50.75 29.97
C MET A 22 -30.78 50.60 29.69
N ASN A 23 -31.21 49.40 29.33
CA ASN A 23 -32.57 48.93 29.56
C ASN A 23 -32.48 47.60 30.32
N ASP A 24 -33.03 47.62 31.52
CA ASP A 24 -33.18 46.49 32.42
C ASP A 24 -33.99 45.36 31.76
N ALA A 25 -33.36 44.19 31.62
CA ALA A 25 -34.05 42.92 31.45
C ALA A 25 -33.25 41.83 32.19
N PRO A 26 -33.88 40.98 33.03
CA PRO A 26 -33.16 39.98 33.80
C PRO A 26 -32.77 38.84 32.87
N LEU A 27 -31.49 38.78 32.50
CA LEU A 27 -30.91 37.62 31.81
C LEU A 27 -30.85 36.43 32.78
N LYS A 28 -31.43 35.33 32.30
CA LYS A 28 -31.82 34.13 33.05
C LYS A 28 -30.65 33.42 33.73
N SER A 29 -30.95 32.88 34.92
CA SER A 29 -30.13 32.04 35.80
C SER A 29 -29.39 30.88 35.13
N ASP A 30 -29.82 30.47 33.95
CA ASP A 30 -29.42 29.20 33.35
C ASP A 30 -28.04 29.26 32.67
N GLN A 31 -27.55 30.45 32.30
CA GLN A 31 -26.19 30.60 31.75
C GLN A 31 -25.09 30.62 32.82
N PHE A 32 -25.41 31.06 34.04
CA PHE A 32 -24.50 30.93 35.19
C PHE A 32 -24.44 29.50 35.72
N GLN A 33 -25.54 28.74 35.58
CA GLN A 33 -25.57 27.33 35.96
C GLN A 33 -24.76 26.45 35.01
N ILE A 34 -24.76 26.74 33.70
CA ILE A 34 -23.92 26.03 32.72
C ILE A 34 -22.43 26.39 32.88
N ALA A 35 -22.09 27.65 33.21
CA ALA A 35 -20.71 28.02 33.53
C ALA A 35 -20.25 27.39 34.86
N ALA A 36 -21.12 27.29 35.87
CA ALA A 36 -20.84 26.63 37.14
C ALA A 36 -20.76 25.09 37.00
N GLU A 37 -21.54 24.48 36.11
CA GLU A 37 -21.47 23.05 35.78
C GLU A 37 -20.27 22.71 34.90
N LEU A 38 -19.87 23.57 33.95
CA LEU A 38 -18.61 23.40 33.21
C LEU A 38 -17.39 23.55 34.14
N ILE A 39 -17.45 24.47 35.11
CA ILE A 39 -16.42 24.61 36.15
C ILE A 39 -16.47 23.44 37.15
N SER A 40 -17.63 22.83 37.43
CA SER A 40 -17.73 21.68 38.34
C SER A 40 -17.27 20.37 37.68
N ILE A 41 -17.53 20.18 36.38
CA ILE A 41 -17.03 19.07 35.58
C ILE A 41 -15.50 19.17 35.42
N ASP A 42 -14.96 20.37 35.21
CA ASP A 42 -13.50 20.60 35.24
C ASP A 42 -12.92 20.31 36.63
N ASN A 43 -13.64 20.60 37.72
CA ASN A 43 -13.16 20.31 39.08
C ASN A 43 -13.16 18.81 39.41
N GLU A 44 -14.13 18.04 38.91
CA GLU A 44 -14.15 16.59 39.09
C GLU A 44 -13.05 15.90 38.27
N ILE A 45 -12.72 16.45 37.09
CA ILE A 45 -11.58 16.02 36.26
C ILE A 45 -10.25 16.44 36.91
N THR A 46 -10.15 17.64 37.48
CA THR A 46 -8.94 18.15 38.14
C THR A 46 -8.63 17.39 39.43
N ASP A 47 -9.64 17.03 40.24
CA ASP A 47 -9.45 16.17 41.41
C ASP A 47 -9.12 14.72 41.00
N LYS A 48 -9.75 14.17 39.95
CA LYS A 48 -9.35 12.85 39.39
C LYS A 48 -7.93 12.87 38.79
N MET A 49 -7.46 13.99 38.24
CA MET A 49 -6.09 14.17 37.73
C MET A 49 -5.05 14.41 38.84
N LEU A 50 -5.41 15.15 39.90
CA LEU A 50 -4.57 15.37 41.08
C LEU A 50 -4.33 14.06 41.87
N PHE A 51 -5.23 13.09 41.78
CA PHE A 51 -5.12 11.77 42.42
C PHE A 51 -4.92 10.60 41.44
N SER A 52 -4.60 10.85 40.15
CA SER A 52 -4.31 9.77 39.21
C SER A 52 -3.03 9.00 39.61
N LYS A 53 -3.07 7.68 39.44
CA LYS A 53 -1.93 6.75 39.66
C LYS A 53 -0.81 6.92 38.64
N ASP A 54 -0.95 7.84 37.69
CA ASP A 54 -0.14 7.91 36.47
C ASP A 54 1.01 8.93 36.55
N PHE A 55 1.14 9.69 37.64
CA PHE A 55 2.25 10.64 37.79
C PHE A 55 3.58 9.90 38.10
N PRO A 56 4.67 10.18 37.37
CA PRO A 56 6.01 9.69 37.70
C PRO A 56 6.52 10.41 38.96
N GLU A 57 6.55 9.77 40.12
CA GLU A 57 7.22 10.32 41.30
C GLU A 57 8.56 9.62 41.52
N THR A 58 9.59 10.06 40.78
CA THR A 58 10.97 9.77 41.14
C THR A 58 11.39 10.71 42.27
N ASN A 59 11.37 10.21 43.50
CA ASN A 59 11.83 10.84 44.74
C ASN A 59 11.16 12.19 45.11
N PRO A 60 10.24 12.23 46.08
CA PRO A 60 9.70 13.49 46.59
C PRO A 60 10.81 14.31 47.26
N THR A 61 11.24 15.39 46.60
CA THR A 61 12.17 16.34 47.21
C THR A 61 11.44 17.10 48.30
N ARG A 62 11.95 17.01 49.53
CA ARG A 62 11.43 17.76 50.65
C ARG A 62 12.29 18.99 50.88
N LEU A 63 11.66 20.16 50.89
CA LEU A 63 12.35 21.42 51.18
C LEU A 63 12.28 21.70 52.67
N ILE A 64 13.44 21.86 53.29
CA ILE A 64 13.56 22.29 54.68
C ILE A 64 13.78 23.80 54.68
N PHE A 65 12.86 24.53 55.32
CA PHE A 65 13.02 25.96 55.53
C PHE A 65 14.19 26.21 56.50
N GLN A 66 15.23 26.93 56.06
CA GLN A 66 16.32 27.40 56.93
C GLN A 66 16.48 28.93 56.79
N PRO A 67 15.72 29.73 57.56
CA PRO A 67 15.69 31.17 57.38
C PRO A 67 16.92 31.92 57.91
N HIS A 68 17.82 31.24 58.64
CA HIS A 68 18.88 31.92 59.38
C HIS A 68 20.23 31.23 59.26
N THR A 69 20.77 31.15 58.05
CA THR A 69 22.21 30.91 57.88
C THR A 69 22.91 32.22 57.55
N SER A 70 24.04 32.49 58.21
CA SER A 70 24.93 33.64 57.95
C SER A 70 25.50 33.66 56.51
N ARG A 71 25.19 32.66 55.68
CA ARG A 71 25.70 32.47 54.33
C ARG A 71 24.75 32.90 53.21
N THR A 72 23.46 33.15 53.46
CA THR A 72 22.51 33.59 52.40
C THR A 72 22.72 35.07 52.04
N THR A 73 22.93 35.35 50.75
CA THR A 73 23.07 36.73 50.25
C THR A 73 21.78 37.56 50.45
N SER A 74 21.90 38.88 50.61
CA SER A 74 20.75 39.80 50.70
C SER A 74 19.81 39.66 49.51
N LEU A 75 20.38 39.42 48.33
CA LEU A 75 19.65 39.16 47.09
C LEU A 75 18.81 37.89 47.14
N LEU A 76 19.37 36.78 47.63
CA LEU A 76 18.63 35.53 47.79
C LEU A 76 17.47 35.67 48.78
N LYS A 77 17.66 36.38 49.89
CA LYS A 77 16.58 36.66 50.85
C LYS A 77 15.41 37.39 50.19
N GLU A 78 15.71 38.36 49.33
CA GLU A 78 14.69 39.11 48.61
C GLU A 78 13.98 38.27 47.55
N ILE A 79 14.71 37.42 46.82
CA ILE A 79 14.11 36.46 45.88
C ILE A 79 13.13 35.54 46.61
N LEU A 80 13.55 34.96 47.75
CA LEU A 80 12.67 34.12 48.57
C LEU A 80 11.43 34.87 49.07
N ARG A 81 11.59 36.16 49.44
CA ARG A 81 10.48 37.03 49.83
C ARG A 81 9.49 37.24 48.68
N LEU A 82 9.97 37.50 47.46
CA LEU A 82 9.12 37.67 46.27
C LEU A 82 8.37 36.38 45.93
N ILE A 83 9.03 35.22 46.01
CA ILE A 83 8.40 33.91 45.83
C ILE A 83 7.26 33.74 46.85
N PHE A 84 7.55 34.03 48.12
CA PHE A 84 6.58 33.94 49.21
C PHE A 84 5.36 34.85 49.00
N GLN A 85 5.58 36.14 48.73
CA GLN A 85 4.50 37.10 48.46
C GLN A 85 3.64 36.68 47.27
N ARG A 86 4.26 36.19 46.19
CA ARG A 86 3.53 35.76 45.01
C ARG A 86 2.66 34.55 45.34
N GLN A 87 3.21 33.55 46.01
CA GLN A 87 2.48 32.34 46.39
C GLN A 87 1.36 32.62 47.40
N GLN A 88 1.54 33.53 48.36
CA GLN A 88 0.45 33.95 49.27
C GLN A 88 -0.74 34.54 48.50
N LYS A 89 -0.47 35.45 47.55
CA LYS A 89 -1.51 36.01 46.68
C LYS A 89 -2.27 34.95 45.89
N ILE A 90 -1.61 33.86 45.49
CA ILE A 90 -2.27 32.75 44.78
C ILE A 90 -3.24 32.02 45.70
N ILE A 91 -2.79 31.71 46.93
CA ILE A 91 -3.61 31.04 47.95
C ILE A 91 -4.84 31.89 48.29
N GLU A 92 -4.66 33.21 48.42
CA GLU A 92 -5.72 34.17 48.72
C GLU A 92 -6.74 34.33 47.59
N MET A 93 -6.30 34.38 46.33
CA MET A 93 -7.19 34.67 45.18
C MET A 93 -7.80 33.42 44.52
N HIS A 94 -7.14 32.27 44.56
CA HIS A 94 -7.52 31.08 43.78
C HIS A 94 -7.72 29.81 44.63
N GLY A 95 -7.62 29.92 45.96
CA GLY A 95 -7.70 28.78 46.88
C GLY A 95 -6.51 27.82 46.72
N LYS A 96 -6.70 26.53 47.02
CA LYS A 96 -5.66 25.49 46.86
C LYS A 96 -5.40 25.09 45.40
N LYS A 97 -6.00 25.73 44.40
CA LYS A 97 -5.82 25.38 42.98
C LYS A 97 -4.50 25.96 42.46
N VAL A 98 -3.60 25.08 42.05
CA VAL A 98 -2.20 25.37 41.71
C VAL A 98 -2.05 25.43 40.20
N HIS A 99 -2.27 26.59 39.57
CA HIS A 99 -2.00 26.76 38.12
C HIS A 99 -0.59 27.36 37.89
N PRO A 100 0.26 26.77 37.03
CA PRO A 100 1.66 27.18 36.89
C PRO A 100 1.91 28.65 36.53
N HIS A 101 0.99 29.25 35.76
CA HIS A 101 1.09 30.66 35.33
C HIS A 101 1.06 31.68 36.47
N TYR A 102 0.54 31.27 37.64
CA TYR A 102 0.45 32.17 38.77
C TYR A 102 1.77 32.29 39.54
N PHE A 103 2.66 31.30 39.41
CA PHE A 103 3.95 31.32 40.09
C PHE A 103 4.90 32.37 39.54
N LEU A 104 5.90 32.69 40.36
CA LEU A 104 7.01 33.51 39.94
C LEU A 104 7.93 32.69 39.02
N THR A 105 8.24 33.25 37.85
CA THR A 105 9.13 32.65 36.86
C THR A 105 10.44 33.44 36.75
N ILE A 106 11.51 32.76 36.35
CA ILE A 106 12.87 33.33 36.27
C ILE A 106 12.95 34.59 35.40
N ASP A 107 12.27 34.59 34.25
CA ASP A 107 12.21 35.70 33.29
C ASP A 107 11.68 37.00 33.93
N LYS A 108 10.75 36.91 34.88
CA LYS A 108 10.15 38.07 35.57
C LYS A 108 10.98 38.60 36.74
N LEU A 109 12.02 37.88 37.14
CA LEU A 109 12.78 38.18 38.36
C LEU A 109 13.51 39.53 38.29
N SER A 110 14.14 39.83 37.15
CA SER A 110 14.87 41.10 36.95
C SER A 110 13.92 42.30 37.04
N GLU A 111 12.76 42.21 36.38
CA GLU A 111 11.75 43.28 36.39
C GLU A 111 11.24 43.57 37.82
N LEU A 112 10.90 42.52 38.58
CA LEU A 112 10.39 42.67 39.94
C LEU A 112 11.44 43.17 40.93
N LEU A 113 12.69 42.72 40.80
CA LEU A 113 13.78 43.18 41.65
C LEU A 113 14.17 44.64 41.33
N ASN A 114 14.09 45.07 40.07
CA ASN A 114 14.33 46.46 39.70
C ASN A 114 13.30 47.43 40.30
N LYS A 115 12.05 46.98 40.48
CA LYS A 115 10.99 47.73 41.17
C LYS A 115 11.19 47.87 42.69
N ASN A 116 12.11 47.09 43.29
CA ASN A 116 12.34 47.11 44.73
C ASN A 116 13.57 47.94 45.11
N ASN A 117 13.40 48.97 45.93
CA ASN A 117 14.49 49.86 46.36
C ASN A 117 15.39 49.28 47.46
N SER A 118 15.06 48.10 48.00
CA SER A 118 15.75 47.50 49.16
C SER A 118 17.15 46.95 48.85
N ILE A 119 17.51 46.81 47.57
CA ILE A 119 18.80 46.27 47.11
C ILE A 119 19.42 47.26 46.11
N PRO A 120 20.74 47.54 46.20
CA PRO A 120 21.45 48.37 45.23
C PRO A 120 21.37 47.82 43.80
N LEU A 121 21.32 48.70 42.79
CA LEU A 121 21.34 48.32 41.37
C LEU A 121 22.59 47.50 40.99
N THR A 122 23.72 47.74 41.65
CA THR A 122 24.99 47.01 41.46
C THR A 122 24.91 45.54 41.87
N GLU A 123 23.99 45.18 42.76
CA GLU A 123 23.78 43.80 43.23
C GLU A 123 22.69 43.06 42.42
N LYS A 124 21.97 43.75 41.52
CA LYS A 124 20.88 43.19 40.70
C LYS A 124 21.33 42.73 39.31
N THR A 125 22.63 42.62 39.08
CA THR A 125 23.16 42.18 37.78
C THR A 125 22.84 40.70 37.50
N PRO A 126 22.77 40.26 36.24
CA PRO A 126 22.51 38.87 35.89
C PRO A 126 23.45 37.84 36.56
N THR A 127 24.72 38.19 36.79
CA THR A 127 25.71 37.33 37.45
C THR A 127 25.41 37.09 38.93
N HIS A 128 25.05 38.15 39.66
CA HIS A 128 24.64 38.05 41.06
C HIS A 128 23.32 37.28 41.21
N LEU A 129 22.38 37.46 40.29
CA LEU A 129 21.11 36.72 40.25
C LEU A 129 21.33 35.23 39.95
N ASP A 130 22.21 34.90 39.00
CA ASP A 130 22.65 33.51 38.73
C ASP A 130 23.28 32.88 39.98
N SER A 131 24.17 33.60 40.68
CA SER A 131 24.77 33.13 41.93
C SER A 131 23.72 32.89 43.03
N ALA A 132 22.71 33.75 43.14
CA ALA A 132 21.62 33.58 44.09
C ALA A 132 20.73 32.38 43.74
N LEU A 133 20.41 32.18 42.47
CA LEU A 133 19.66 31.00 42.00
C LEU A 133 20.42 29.69 42.26
N LYS A 134 21.73 29.66 41.97
CA LYS A 134 22.60 28.50 42.28
C LYS A 134 22.69 28.23 43.78
N GLN A 135 22.74 29.28 44.60
CA GLN A 135 22.71 29.16 46.05
C GLN A 135 21.36 28.61 46.56
N MET A 136 20.25 29.05 45.96
CA MET A 136 18.89 28.61 46.33
C MET A 136 18.72 27.09 46.19
N ILE A 137 19.25 26.52 45.12
CA ILE A 137 19.17 25.07 44.82
C ILE A 137 20.38 24.28 45.34
N ASP A 138 21.28 24.92 46.10
CA ASP A 138 22.51 24.31 46.61
C ASP A 138 23.35 23.60 45.52
N PHE A 139 23.50 24.27 44.37
CA PHE A 139 24.09 23.72 43.14
C PHE A 139 25.48 23.09 43.36
N PHE A 140 26.34 23.75 44.16
CA PHE A 140 27.72 23.32 44.37
C PHE A 140 27.87 22.11 45.30
N ASN A 141 26.84 21.78 46.10
CA ASN A 141 26.84 20.62 47.00
C ASN A 141 25.87 19.53 46.53
N GLY A 142 25.54 19.49 45.24
CA GLY A 142 24.63 18.49 44.67
C GLY A 142 23.19 18.60 45.15
N GLY A 143 22.79 19.75 45.70
CA GLY A 143 21.40 19.98 46.11
C GLY A 143 21.00 19.34 47.45
N ALA A 144 21.96 19.04 48.33
CA ALA A 144 21.68 18.41 49.63
C ALA A 144 20.90 19.31 50.61
N LYS A 145 21.06 20.63 50.50
CA LYS A 145 20.41 21.64 51.37
C LYS A 145 19.68 22.71 50.56
N LYS A 146 18.90 22.28 49.57
CA LYS A 146 18.03 23.17 48.78
C LYS A 146 17.08 23.95 49.69
N ILE A 147 17.10 25.27 49.59
CA ILE A 147 16.14 26.16 50.28
C ILE A 147 15.05 26.68 49.33
N GLY A 148 15.18 26.39 48.04
CA GLY A 148 14.14 26.57 47.04
C GLY A 148 14.32 25.56 45.90
N TYR A 149 13.38 25.56 44.97
CA TYR A 149 13.25 24.56 43.92
C TYR A 149 12.92 25.22 42.59
N LEU A 150 13.42 24.63 41.51
CA LEU A 150 13.22 25.07 40.14
C LEU A 150 12.54 23.95 39.37
N TYR A 151 11.49 24.29 38.63
CA TYR A 151 10.83 23.31 37.77
C TYR A 151 10.27 24.02 36.53
N PRO A 152 10.43 23.45 35.32
CA PRO A 152 9.91 24.07 34.12
C PRO A 152 8.44 23.68 33.93
N TYR A 153 7.70 24.52 33.22
CA TYR A 153 6.52 24.09 32.50
C TYR A 153 6.67 24.48 31.03
N LEU A 154 6.16 23.61 30.16
CA LEU A 154 6.18 23.78 28.72
C LEU A 154 4.79 24.19 28.24
N PHE A 155 4.73 25.01 27.20
CA PHE A 155 3.48 25.37 26.54
C PHE A 155 3.70 25.63 25.06
N GLN A 156 2.66 25.42 24.27
CA GLN A 156 2.71 25.68 22.84
C GLN A 156 2.32 27.13 22.56
N HIS A 157 3.16 27.84 21.81
CA HIS A 157 2.91 29.20 21.38
C HIS A 157 3.29 29.32 19.90
N GLU A 158 2.35 29.77 19.06
CA GLU A 158 2.57 30.01 17.61
C GLU A 158 3.21 28.84 16.86
N GLY A 159 2.90 27.59 17.25
CA GLY A 159 3.44 26.38 16.61
C GLY A 159 4.79 25.89 17.17
N TYR A 160 5.43 26.64 18.07
CA TYR A 160 6.66 26.25 18.77
C TYR A 160 6.38 25.91 20.23
N ILE A 161 7.32 25.21 20.87
CA ILE A 161 7.26 24.92 22.31
C ILE A 161 8.15 25.90 23.03
N GLU A 162 7.56 26.66 23.95
CA GLU A 162 8.26 27.53 24.86
C GLU A 162 8.35 26.91 26.25
N SER A 163 9.34 27.35 27.02
CA SER A 163 9.54 26.94 28.40
C SER A 163 9.60 28.15 29.32
N LYS A 164 9.00 28.00 30.51
CA LYS A 164 9.15 28.93 31.62
C LYS A 164 9.58 28.16 32.86
N VAL A 165 10.56 28.70 33.58
CA VAL A 165 11.10 28.07 34.79
C VAL A 165 10.51 28.74 36.02
N VAL A 166 9.79 27.97 36.81
CA VAL A 166 9.10 28.42 38.02
C VAL A 166 10.02 28.34 39.23
N LEU A 167 9.91 29.34 40.11
CA LEU A 167 10.59 29.42 41.40
C LEU A 167 9.66 29.03 42.53
N ILE A 168 10.11 28.12 43.40
CA ILE A 168 9.32 27.62 44.53
C ILE A 168 10.19 27.65 45.79
N SER A 169 9.62 28.10 46.91
CA SER A 169 10.24 28.10 48.23
C SER A 169 9.27 27.50 49.24
N PRO A 170 9.74 26.76 50.28
CA PRO A 170 8.90 26.39 51.41
C PRO A 170 8.46 27.66 52.15
N GLN A 171 7.21 27.65 52.66
CA GLN A 171 6.54 28.84 53.20
C GLN A 171 6.46 28.92 54.73
N ILE A 172 6.73 27.83 55.44
CA ILE A 172 6.59 27.72 56.90
C ILE A 172 7.83 26.97 57.43
N GLU A 173 8.16 27.10 58.72
CA GLU A 173 9.16 26.27 59.43
C GLU A 173 8.92 24.75 59.36
N LYS A 174 7.87 24.31 58.64
CA LYS A 174 7.57 22.90 58.35
C LYS A 174 8.02 22.55 56.93
N GLU A 175 8.52 21.33 56.82
CA GLU A 175 8.90 20.68 55.58
C GLU A 175 7.76 20.74 54.53
N VAL A 176 8.05 21.30 53.35
CA VAL A 176 7.07 21.38 52.23
C VAL A 176 7.47 20.37 51.16
N SER A 177 6.51 19.51 50.77
CA SER A 177 6.69 18.62 49.63
C SER A 177 6.63 19.41 48.32
N THR A 178 7.62 19.25 47.45
CA THR A 178 7.58 19.85 46.10
C THR A 178 6.65 19.11 45.15
N SER A 179 6.15 17.93 45.53
CA SER A 179 5.37 17.03 44.66
C SER A 179 4.13 17.70 44.04
N VAL A 180 3.37 18.46 44.83
CA VAL A 180 2.13 19.13 44.36
C VAL A 180 2.44 20.13 43.24
N PHE A 181 3.53 20.88 43.38
CA PHE A 181 3.94 21.89 42.39
C PHE A 181 4.58 21.26 41.15
N ARG A 182 5.43 20.25 41.36
CA ARG A 182 6.04 19.43 40.29
C ARG A 182 4.94 18.84 39.41
N LYS A 183 3.95 18.21 40.03
CA LYS A 183 2.79 17.62 39.37
C LYS A 183 1.98 18.64 38.58
N ALA A 184 1.66 19.79 39.18
CA ALA A 184 0.90 20.83 38.47
C ALA A 184 1.63 21.37 37.22
N CYS A 185 2.95 21.61 37.32
CA CYS A 185 3.74 22.09 36.19
C CYS A 185 3.87 21.03 35.09
N PHE A 186 4.06 19.75 35.46
CA PHE A 186 4.16 18.66 34.51
C PHE A 186 2.81 18.39 33.82
N LEU A 187 1.71 18.36 34.57
CA LEU A 187 0.35 18.19 34.02
C LEU A 187 0.02 19.29 33.02
N PHE A 188 0.35 20.55 33.34
CA PHE A 188 0.18 21.67 32.42
C PHE A 188 1.04 21.52 31.15
N SER A 189 2.18 20.84 31.25
CA SER A 189 3.08 20.61 30.12
C SER A 189 2.63 19.45 29.22
N LEU A 190 1.60 18.68 29.58
CA LEU A 190 1.26 17.43 28.89
C LEU A 190 0.97 17.62 27.40
N ASP A 191 0.25 18.67 27.01
CA ASP A 191 -0.04 18.92 25.59
C ASP A 191 1.24 19.17 24.79
N ALA A 192 2.17 19.96 25.35
CA ALA A 192 3.48 20.19 24.74
C ALA A 192 4.34 18.92 24.72
N ILE A 193 4.33 18.14 25.82
CA ILE A 193 5.03 16.85 25.93
C ILE A 193 4.48 15.86 24.89
N HIS A 194 3.17 15.78 24.71
CA HIS A 194 2.55 14.94 23.69
C HIS A 194 2.95 15.36 22.29
N SER A 195 2.97 16.66 21.99
CA SER A 195 3.45 17.19 20.71
C SER A 195 4.90 16.80 20.41
N ILE A 196 5.77 16.83 21.44
CA ILE A 196 7.17 16.35 21.35
C ILE A 196 7.19 14.85 21.03
N LEU A 197 6.49 14.04 21.83
CA LEU A 197 6.50 12.58 21.71
C LEU A 197 5.85 12.06 20.41
N GLU A 198 4.94 12.83 19.81
CA GLU A 198 4.37 12.55 18.49
C GLU A 198 5.28 13.03 17.34
N GLY A 199 6.40 13.68 17.68
CA GLY A 199 7.35 14.23 16.73
C GLY A 199 6.75 15.33 15.85
N LYS A 200 5.68 16.00 16.28
CA LYS A 200 5.04 17.10 15.54
C LYS A 200 5.88 18.37 15.56
N THR A 201 6.78 18.49 16.53
CA THR A 201 7.81 19.52 16.54
C THR A 201 9.00 19.04 15.71
N SER A 202 9.10 19.54 14.48
CA SER A 202 10.31 19.36 13.69
C SER A 202 11.42 20.23 14.29
N PHE A 203 12.53 19.60 14.68
CA PHE A 203 13.80 20.31 14.52
C PHE A 203 13.98 20.42 13.01
N GLU A 204 13.71 21.59 12.44
CA GLU A 204 14.32 21.94 11.17
C GLU A 204 15.83 21.83 11.40
N SER A 205 16.40 20.71 10.94
CA SER A 205 17.84 20.54 10.97
C SER A 205 18.40 21.73 10.20
N PRO A 206 19.30 22.54 10.77
CA PRO A 206 19.77 23.75 10.12
C PRO A 206 20.52 23.35 8.86
N GLU A 207 19.83 23.37 7.71
CA GLU A 207 20.30 23.21 6.32
C GLU A 207 21.60 22.39 6.16
N GLY A 208 21.67 21.25 6.85
CA GLY A 208 22.92 20.56 7.12
C GLY A 208 22.81 19.11 6.72
N LYS A 209 23.78 18.63 5.94
CA LYS A 209 23.93 17.21 5.64
C LYS A 209 23.94 16.39 6.94
N LEU A 210 23.22 15.27 6.97
CA LEU A 210 22.98 14.43 8.17
C LEU A 210 24.27 14.10 8.94
N GLU A 211 25.39 13.90 8.24
CA GLU A 211 26.70 13.61 8.81
C GLU A 211 27.29 14.75 9.67
N ASN A 212 26.75 15.97 9.61
CA ASN A 212 27.23 17.13 10.36
C ASN A 212 26.42 17.42 11.62
N ILE A 213 25.25 16.79 11.80
CA ILE A 213 24.32 17.13 12.89
C ILE A 213 24.98 16.94 14.25
N LEU A 214 25.75 15.86 14.40
CA LEU A 214 26.43 15.49 15.64
C LEU A 214 27.84 16.09 15.75
N VAL A 215 28.33 16.82 14.75
CA VAL A 215 29.70 17.32 14.71
C VAL A 215 29.74 18.81 15.02
N ARG A 216 30.48 19.19 16.08
CA ARG A 216 30.67 20.60 16.49
C ARG A 216 32.15 20.97 16.52
N LYS A 217 32.45 22.27 16.53
CA LYS A 217 33.84 22.75 16.70
C LYS A 217 34.30 22.53 18.14
N SER A 218 35.52 22.02 18.29
CA SER A 218 36.21 21.75 19.56
C SER A 218 37.63 22.34 19.54
N LYS A 219 38.32 22.32 20.69
CA LYS A 219 39.75 22.68 20.84
C LYS A 219 40.66 21.92 19.85
N TYR A 220 40.25 20.73 19.41
CA TYR A 220 41.02 19.88 18.48
C TYR A 220 40.54 19.93 17.02
N GLY A 221 39.55 20.76 16.70
CA GLY A 221 38.90 20.79 15.39
C GLY A 221 37.46 20.25 15.42
N PRO A 222 36.92 19.70 14.31
CA PRO A 222 35.57 19.14 14.30
C PRO A 222 35.50 17.90 15.19
N TRP A 223 34.57 17.85 16.13
CA TRP A 223 34.44 16.76 17.11
C TRP A 223 33.03 16.19 17.13
N LEU A 224 32.93 14.87 17.29
CA LEU A 224 31.67 14.15 17.35
C LEU A 224 31.09 14.20 18.77
N TYR A 225 29.82 14.61 18.88
CA TYR A 225 29.07 14.64 20.13
C TYR A 225 27.81 13.78 19.97
N PRO A 226 27.90 12.46 20.25
CA PRO A 226 26.80 11.53 19.98
C PRO A 226 25.53 11.88 20.75
N ARG A 227 25.67 12.39 21.98
CA ARG A 227 24.54 12.79 22.84
C ARG A 227 23.66 13.89 22.25
N LEU A 228 24.11 14.64 21.23
CA LEU A 228 23.28 15.66 20.57
C LEU A 228 22.05 15.06 19.88
N GLY A 229 22.08 13.77 19.54
CA GLY A 229 20.94 13.08 18.93
C GLY A 229 19.88 12.60 19.92
N ALA A 230 20.17 12.64 21.23
CA ALA A 230 19.29 12.11 22.27
C ALA A 230 18.11 13.06 22.54
N VAL A 231 16.96 12.47 22.92
CA VAL A 231 15.79 13.21 23.40
C VAL A 231 16.13 14.03 24.64
N ASP A 232 17.03 13.52 25.49
CA ASP A 232 17.56 14.21 26.66
C ASP A 232 18.15 15.58 26.31
N TYR A 233 18.95 15.62 25.24
CA TYR A 233 19.57 16.85 24.77
C TYR A 233 18.52 17.78 24.14
N TYR A 234 17.58 17.23 23.38
CA TYR A 234 16.48 17.98 22.78
C TYR A 234 15.65 18.74 23.82
N LEU A 235 15.27 18.07 24.91
CA LEU A 235 14.52 18.71 26.00
C LEU A 235 15.32 19.79 26.71
N GLN A 236 16.62 19.59 26.90
CA GLN A 236 17.48 20.62 27.49
C GLN A 236 17.51 21.88 26.64
N GLU A 237 17.57 21.76 25.31
CA GLU A 237 17.51 22.92 24.42
C GLU A 237 16.14 23.60 24.40
N ILE A 238 15.03 22.87 24.63
CA ILE A 238 13.69 23.47 24.83
C ILE A 238 13.63 24.25 26.14
N ILE A 239 14.22 23.74 27.22
CA ILE A 239 14.15 24.34 28.56
C ILE A 239 15.08 25.56 28.69
N LYS A 240 16.22 25.55 28.00
CA LYS A 240 17.27 26.57 28.08
C LYS A 240 16.77 28.01 27.80
N PRO A 241 15.90 28.28 26.81
CA PRO A 241 15.26 29.59 26.64
C PRO A 241 14.56 30.12 27.90
N GLY A 242 13.92 29.25 28.69
CA GLY A 242 13.22 29.63 29.92
C GLY A 242 14.12 30.16 31.04
N PHE A 243 15.44 30.02 30.91
CA PHE A 243 16.42 30.61 31.82
C PHE A 243 16.91 32.00 31.40
N LYS A 244 16.64 32.46 30.16
CA LYS A 244 17.17 33.74 29.69
C LYS A 244 16.68 34.90 30.59
N PRO A 245 17.54 35.88 30.90
CA PRO A 245 18.91 36.08 30.41
C PRO A 245 20.01 35.33 31.18
N TYR A 246 19.68 34.44 32.11
CA TYR A 246 20.63 33.74 32.98
C TYR A 246 21.15 32.44 32.35
N PRO A 247 22.31 31.93 32.80
CA PRO A 247 22.80 30.60 32.43
C PRO A 247 21.78 29.50 32.78
N SER A 248 21.58 28.55 31.87
CA SER A 248 20.67 27.42 32.11
C SER A 248 21.23 26.46 33.15
N ILE A 249 20.38 26.04 34.08
CA ILE A 249 20.68 24.99 35.06
C ILE A 249 19.95 23.73 34.60
N ARG A 250 20.64 22.57 34.65
CA ARG A 250 20.04 21.28 34.30
C ARG A 250 18.97 20.90 35.34
N LEU A 251 17.72 20.77 34.90
CA LEU A 251 16.56 20.43 35.74
C LEU A 251 16.29 18.93 35.71
N GLN A 252 17.13 18.14 36.41
CA GLN A 252 17.11 16.68 36.33
C GLN A 252 15.73 16.08 36.69
N ASP A 253 15.04 16.63 37.69
CA ASP A 253 13.72 16.13 38.12
C ASP A 253 12.67 16.18 36.99
N PHE A 254 12.71 17.21 36.13
CA PHE A 254 11.80 17.28 34.96
C PHE A 254 12.22 16.30 33.86
N MET A 255 13.53 16.11 33.66
CA MET A 255 14.05 15.14 32.70
C MET A 255 13.61 13.73 33.08
N ASP A 256 13.72 13.38 34.36
CA ASP A 256 13.33 12.07 34.89
C ASP A 256 11.81 11.86 34.76
N ASP A 257 10.99 12.87 35.10
CA ASP A 257 9.52 12.80 34.90
C ASP A 257 9.16 12.60 33.44
N PHE A 258 9.79 13.34 32.54
CA PHE A 258 9.53 13.22 31.11
C PHE A 258 9.89 11.83 30.59
N MET A 259 11.07 11.32 30.96
CA MET A 259 11.54 10.01 30.51
C MET A 259 10.66 8.90 31.08
N GLU A 260 10.35 8.94 32.37
CA GLU A 260 9.47 7.96 33.01
C GLU A 260 8.08 7.96 32.37
N TYR A 261 7.52 9.14 32.09
CA TYR A 261 6.25 9.27 31.39
C TYR A 261 6.31 8.69 29.97
N GLY A 262 7.35 9.00 29.21
CA GLY A 262 7.55 8.50 27.85
C GLY A 262 7.78 7.00 27.78
N LEU A 263 8.53 6.43 28.73
CA LEU A 263 8.77 4.99 28.86
C LEU A 263 7.49 4.25 29.26
N ARG A 264 6.76 4.73 30.27
CA ARG A 264 5.47 4.14 30.69
C ARG A 264 4.42 4.16 29.58
N SER A 265 4.48 5.16 28.70
CA SER A 265 3.57 5.29 27.55
C SER A 265 4.05 4.60 26.27
N ASP A 266 5.18 3.88 26.30
CA ASP A 266 5.82 3.24 25.14
C ASP A 266 6.11 4.21 23.97
N LYS A 267 6.25 5.51 24.28
CA LYS A 267 6.57 6.58 23.31
C LYS A 267 8.05 6.93 23.29
N ILE A 268 8.84 6.45 24.25
CA ILE A 268 10.29 6.58 24.30
C ILE A 268 10.90 5.18 24.34
N LEU A 269 12.01 5.02 23.61
CA LEU A 269 12.87 3.85 23.66
C LEU A 269 14.18 4.24 24.35
N GLU A 270 14.52 3.53 25.43
CA GLU A 270 15.84 3.58 26.05
C GLU A 270 16.80 2.70 25.24
N VAL A 271 17.78 3.33 24.58
CA VAL A 271 18.80 2.61 23.77
C VAL A 271 20.04 2.34 24.62
N LEU A 272 20.42 3.32 25.44
CA LEU A 272 21.41 3.23 26.51
C LEU A 272 20.86 4.00 27.72
N PRO A 273 21.38 3.77 28.95
CA PRO A 273 20.91 4.45 30.16
C PRO A 273 20.93 5.99 30.10
N ASP A 274 21.79 6.55 29.24
CA ASP A 274 21.95 7.99 29.01
C ASP A 274 21.54 8.42 27.59
N TYR A 275 20.82 7.58 26.86
CA TYR A 275 20.42 7.83 25.48
C TYR A 275 19.02 7.31 25.16
N HIS A 276 18.07 8.24 25.07
CA HIS A 276 16.68 7.95 24.72
C HIS A 276 16.33 8.47 23.33
N ILE A 277 15.46 7.75 22.62
CA ILE A 277 14.87 8.17 21.35
C ILE A 277 13.35 8.10 21.41
N ILE A 278 12.68 8.92 20.60
CA ILE A 278 11.22 8.83 20.45
C ILE A 278 10.89 7.54 19.69
N ASN A 279 10.10 6.67 20.31
CA ASN A 279 9.59 5.45 19.71
C ASN A 279 8.43 5.79 18.77
N SER A 280 8.75 6.17 17.53
CA SER A 280 7.75 6.38 16.50
C SER A 280 7.26 5.02 16.02
N GLN A 281 6.10 4.57 16.49
CA GLN A 281 5.47 3.37 15.95
C GLN A 281 5.38 3.49 14.42
N PRO A 282 5.73 2.42 13.67
CA PRO A 282 5.71 2.48 12.22
C PRO A 282 4.28 2.69 11.73
N ALA A 283 3.99 3.87 11.21
CA ALA A 283 2.75 4.15 10.51
C ALA A 283 2.96 3.83 9.02
N LEU A 284 2.22 2.86 8.49
CA LEU A 284 2.34 2.40 7.11
C LEU A 284 1.23 2.95 6.23
N ASP A 285 1.58 3.40 5.03
CA ASP A 285 0.66 3.91 4.02
C ASP A 285 -0.02 2.76 3.27
N LYS A 286 -0.99 3.09 2.40
CA LYS A 286 -1.72 2.13 1.58
C LYS A 286 -0.84 1.31 0.63
N ASP A 287 0.42 1.66 0.45
CA ASP A 287 1.34 0.83 -0.34
C ASP A 287 2.30 0.01 0.54
N GLY A 288 2.23 0.13 1.87
CA GLY A 288 3.12 -0.55 2.81
C GLY A 288 4.48 0.15 2.99
N SER A 289 4.63 1.34 2.41
CA SER A 289 5.70 2.30 2.73
C SER A 289 5.40 3.01 4.05
N PHE A 290 6.41 3.52 4.74
CA PHE A 290 6.19 4.35 5.93
C PHE A 290 5.57 5.70 5.55
N ILE A 291 4.48 6.09 6.22
CA ILE A 291 3.89 7.44 6.16
C ILE A 291 4.91 8.45 6.70
N ARG A 292 5.57 8.07 7.81
CA ARG A 292 6.70 8.76 8.39
C ARG A 292 7.74 7.72 8.74
N GLU A 293 8.95 7.93 8.26
CA GLU A 293 10.05 7.03 8.55
C GLU A 293 10.29 6.97 10.08
N PRO A 294 10.43 5.76 10.66
CA PRO A 294 10.72 5.62 12.08
C PRO A 294 12.00 6.38 12.47
N GLU A 295 11.94 7.09 13.60
CA GLU A 295 13.05 7.88 14.13
C GLU A 295 14.33 7.06 14.30
N LEU A 296 14.21 5.75 14.59
CA LEU A 296 15.34 4.83 14.68
C LEU A 296 16.21 4.83 13.40
N TYR A 297 15.59 4.81 12.22
CA TYR A 297 16.35 4.82 10.95
C TYR A 297 17.08 6.15 10.74
N ARG A 298 16.45 7.26 11.10
CA ARG A 298 17.10 8.58 11.10
C ARG A 298 18.30 8.62 12.03
N GLN A 299 18.15 8.10 13.25
CA GLN A 299 19.20 8.03 14.26
C GLN A 299 20.38 7.18 13.78
N ILE A 300 20.14 6.00 13.22
CA ILE A 300 21.20 5.13 12.70
C ILE A 300 22.02 5.83 11.62
N ARG A 301 21.35 6.45 10.64
CA ARG A 301 22.07 7.18 9.58
C ARG A 301 22.87 8.33 10.14
N MET A 302 22.25 9.16 10.98
CA MET A 302 22.92 10.28 11.62
C MET A 302 24.18 9.84 12.37
N HIS A 303 24.07 8.82 13.22
CA HIS A 303 25.21 8.29 14.00
C HIS A 303 26.26 7.63 13.13
N PHE A 304 25.85 6.78 12.19
CA PHE A 304 26.77 6.06 11.30
C PHE A 304 27.60 7.04 10.47
N TYR A 305 26.94 7.95 9.74
CA TYR A 305 27.64 8.85 8.82
C TYR A 305 28.44 9.94 9.56
N SER A 306 27.97 10.40 10.73
CA SER A 306 28.78 11.29 11.57
C SER A 306 30.01 10.59 12.14
N LEU A 307 29.88 9.32 12.58
CA LEU A 307 31.02 8.51 13.06
C LEU A 307 32.01 8.22 11.93
N GLU A 308 31.52 7.80 10.77
CA GLU A 308 32.34 7.54 9.58
C GLU A 308 33.19 8.77 9.23
N LYS A 309 32.53 9.94 9.09
CA LYS A 309 33.22 11.19 8.77
C LYS A 309 34.27 11.55 9.83
N TYR A 310 33.93 11.39 11.10
CA TYR A 310 34.82 11.67 12.23
C TYR A 310 36.04 10.74 12.21
N CYS A 311 35.83 9.43 12.09
CA CYS A 311 36.90 8.43 12.04
C CYS A 311 37.79 8.60 10.81
N VAL A 312 37.22 8.78 9.61
CA VAL A 312 38.01 9.01 8.39
C VAL A 312 38.88 10.26 8.52
N HIS A 313 38.36 11.34 9.12
CA HIS A 313 39.13 12.56 9.34
C HIS A 313 40.32 12.34 10.29
N TYR A 314 40.07 11.84 11.50
CA TYR A 314 41.12 11.70 12.52
C TYR A 314 42.06 10.54 12.25
N PHE A 315 41.56 9.38 11.80
CA PHE A 315 42.40 8.21 11.57
C PHE A 315 43.32 8.43 10.38
N LYS A 316 42.87 9.08 9.30
CA LYS A 316 43.74 9.44 8.18
C LYS A 316 44.85 10.41 8.61
N LYS A 317 44.51 11.43 9.40
CA LYS A 317 45.46 12.40 9.93
C LYS A 317 46.49 11.74 10.86
N ILE A 318 46.03 11.06 11.90
CA ILE A 318 46.89 10.45 12.92
C ILE A 318 47.73 9.31 12.35
N SER A 319 47.17 8.47 11.47
CA SER A 319 47.94 7.39 10.83
C SER A 319 49.05 7.94 9.94
N SER A 320 48.85 9.05 9.23
CA SER A 320 49.91 9.71 8.48
C SER A 320 50.98 10.36 9.37
N GLU A 321 50.57 11.00 10.46
CA GLU A 321 51.49 11.68 11.39
C GLU A 321 52.34 10.70 12.20
N ARG A 322 51.80 9.52 12.53
CA ARG A 322 52.44 8.51 13.38
C ARG A 322 53.01 7.30 12.61
N GLY A 323 52.85 7.25 11.28
CA GLY A 323 53.41 6.17 10.44
C GLY A 323 52.65 4.84 10.53
N PHE A 324 51.35 4.85 10.83
CA PHE A 324 50.52 3.63 10.87
C PHE A 324 50.08 3.22 9.47
N HIS A 325 51.02 2.76 8.63
CA HIS A 325 50.78 2.48 7.21
C HIS A 325 49.68 1.44 6.94
N LEU A 326 49.56 0.41 7.78
CA LEU A 326 48.53 -0.63 7.63
C LEU A 326 47.11 -0.04 7.78
N ILE A 327 46.93 0.84 8.77
CA ILE A 327 45.64 1.48 9.06
C ILE A 327 45.35 2.57 8.04
N GLN A 328 46.37 3.34 7.67
CA GLN A 328 46.25 4.34 6.61
C GLN A 328 45.74 3.70 5.32
N LYS A 329 46.29 2.52 4.96
CA LYS A 329 45.83 1.75 3.80
C LYS A 329 44.38 1.28 3.99
N ARG A 330 44.02 0.66 5.12
CA ARG A 330 42.63 0.22 5.38
C ARG A 330 41.61 1.35 5.31
N VAL A 331 41.93 2.52 5.87
CA VAL A 331 41.06 3.71 5.77
C VAL A 331 40.93 4.18 4.33
N GLN A 332 42.00 4.12 3.53
CA GLN A 332 41.92 4.45 2.11
C GLN A 332 41.08 3.43 1.34
N ASP A 333 41.34 2.14 1.53
CA ASP A 333 40.60 1.04 0.90
C ASP A 333 39.10 1.16 1.21
N TYR A 334 38.73 1.42 2.48
CA TYR A 334 37.36 1.68 2.91
C TYR A 334 36.72 2.86 2.16
N VAL A 335 37.41 4.01 2.07
CA VAL A 335 36.88 5.20 1.36
C VAL A 335 36.72 4.95 -0.14
N HIS A 336 37.55 4.09 -0.73
CA HIS A 336 37.43 3.71 -2.15
C HIS A 336 36.28 2.72 -2.36
N ALA A 337 36.11 1.74 -1.47
CA ALA A 337 35.03 0.77 -1.51
C ALA A 337 33.65 1.41 -1.26
N TYR A 338 33.60 2.38 -0.35
CA TYR A 338 32.38 3.06 0.08
C TYR A 338 32.50 4.57 -0.08
N PRO A 339 32.39 5.10 -1.31
CA PRO A 339 32.40 6.54 -1.53
C PRO A 339 31.26 7.21 -0.75
N SER A 340 31.47 8.49 -0.40
CA SER A 340 30.45 9.28 0.28
C SER A 340 29.15 9.25 -0.52
N PRO A 341 27.99 9.00 0.12
CA PRO A 341 26.73 8.88 -0.61
C PRO A 341 26.41 10.17 -1.37
N GLN A 342 25.94 10.04 -2.61
CA GLN A 342 25.54 11.17 -3.46
C GLN A 342 24.04 11.48 -3.38
N THR A 343 23.26 10.61 -2.73
CA THR A 343 21.80 10.72 -2.60
C THR A 343 21.42 11.36 -1.27
N THR A 344 20.37 12.19 -1.30
CA THR A 344 19.68 12.72 -0.11
C THR A 344 18.20 12.37 -0.25
N PRO A 345 17.57 11.69 0.71
CA PRO A 345 18.11 11.21 1.99
C PRO A 345 19.17 10.10 1.83
N LEU A 346 20.03 9.95 2.85
CA LEU A 346 21.04 8.89 2.89
C LEU A 346 20.37 7.53 3.06
N ASP A 347 20.89 6.49 2.41
CA ASP A 347 20.46 5.11 2.64
C ASP A 347 21.01 4.57 3.96
N LEU A 348 20.39 3.51 4.49
CA LEU A 348 20.96 2.77 5.61
C LEU A 348 22.29 2.12 5.20
N PRO A 349 23.28 2.07 6.10
CA PRO A 349 24.54 1.41 5.81
C PRO A 349 24.31 -0.10 5.57
N THR A 350 25.04 -0.68 4.63
CA THR A 350 25.03 -2.13 4.41
C THR A 350 25.78 -2.83 5.54
N LYS A 351 25.40 -4.07 5.87
CA LYS A 351 26.06 -4.86 6.93
C LYS A 351 27.58 -4.96 6.73
N GLU A 352 28.02 -5.07 5.47
CA GLU A 352 29.45 -5.11 5.12
C GLU A 352 30.15 -3.81 5.48
N ARG A 353 29.58 -2.66 5.09
CA ARG A 353 30.12 -1.33 5.40
C ARG A 353 30.14 -1.06 6.90
N GLU A 354 29.09 -1.48 7.61
CA GLU A 354 29.03 -1.41 9.08
C GLU A 354 30.18 -2.18 9.74
N GLN A 355 30.34 -3.45 9.37
CA GLN A 355 31.36 -4.33 9.95
C GLN A 355 32.77 -3.82 9.63
N GLU A 356 33.02 -3.33 8.42
CA GLU A 356 34.32 -2.81 8.05
C GLU A 356 34.67 -1.55 8.85
N LEU A 357 33.76 -0.59 8.98
CA LEU A 357 33.98 0.60 9.82
C LEU A 357 34.23 0.22 11.29
N PHE A 358 33.46 -0.73 11.83
CA PHE A 358 33.62 -1.17 13.22
C PHE A 358 34.99 -1.81 13.44
N SER A 359 35.42 -2.67 12.51
CA SER A 359 36.75 -3.29 12.57
C SER A 359 37.87 -2.25 12.53
N ILE A 360 37.76 -1.22 11.68
CA ILE A 360 38.77 -0.16 11.58
C ILE A 360 38.89 0.61 12.90
N ILE A 361 37.78 0.85 13.59
CA ILE A 361 37.77 1.54 14.87
C ILE A 361 38.33 0.66 15.99
N GLU A 362 37.92 -0.61 16.05
CA GLU A 362 38.38 -1.56 17.07
C GLU A 362 39.88 -1.87 16.94
N ASP A 363 40.40 -1.93 15.72
CA ASP A 363 41.82 -2.19 15.44
C ASP A 363 42.72 -0.95 15.55
N PHE A 364 42.16 0.23 15.83
CA PHE A 364 42.94 1.47 15.85
C PHE A 364 43.82 1.56 17.12
N PRO A 365 45.14 1.84 17.00
CA PRO A 365 46.07 1.86 18.12
C PRO A 365 45.96 3.19 18.87
N PHE A 366 44.96 3.29 19.74
CA PHE A 366 44.79 4.44 20.62
C PHE A 366 45.94 4.60 21.63
N ASP A 367 46.69 3.53 21.89
CA ASP A 367 47.57 3.33 23.06
C ASP A 367 48.96 3.98 23.00
N VAL A 368 49.14 5.05 22.22
CA VAL A 368 50.47 5.64 22.02
C VAL A 368 50.59 6.97 22.76
N ARG A 369 51.07 6.89 24.01
CA ARG A 369 51.48 7.95 24.96
C ARG A 369 50.30 8.78 25.50
N HIS A 370 50.39 9.24 26.76
CA HIS A 370 49.39 10.01 27.55
C HIS A 370 48.86 11.32 26.91
N SER A 371 48.35 11.26 25.68
CA SER A 371 47.71 12.36 24.99
C SER A 371 46.24 12.38 25.37
N GLU A 372 45.82 13.44 26.07
CA GLU A 372 44.42 13.68 26.43
C GLU A 372 43.49 13.57 25.21
N MET A 373 43.93 14.08 24.05
CA MET A 373 43.20 13.98 22.78
C MET A 373 42.97 12.53 22.32
N MET A 374 43.98 11.65 22.44
CA MET A 374 43.84 10.24 22.01
C MET A 374 42.87 9.48 22.91
N LYS A 375 42.87 9.79 24.21
CA LYS A 375 41.92 9.24 25.18
C LYS A 375 40.50 9.72 24.88
N GLU A 376 40.30 11.03 24.70
CA GLU A 376 39.00 11.59 24.33
C GLU A 376 38.48 11.00 22.99
N LEU A 377 39.37 10.81 22.01
CA LEU A 377 39.06 10.20 20.70
C LEU A 377 38.59 8.75 20.88
N GLN A 378 39.32 7.96 21.67
CA GLN A 378 38.97 6.56 21.98
C GLN A 378 37.61 6.47 22.67
N GLU A 379 37.38 7.28 23.71
CA GLU A 379 36.10 7.33 24.43
C GLU A 379 34.94 7.71 23.51
N THR A 380 35.15 8.69 22.63
CA THR A 380 34.13 9.13 21.66
C THR A 380 33.80 8.01 20.67
N CYS A 381 34.83 7.38 20.07
CA CYS A 381 34.65 6.28 19.13
C CYS A 381 33.93 5.08 19.75
N PHE A 382 34.36 4.63 20.94
CA PHE A 382 33.74 3.47 21.58
C PHE A 382 32.33 3.75 22.11
N TYR A 383 32.07 4.96 22.61
CA TYR A 383 30.69 5.34 22.97
C TYR A 383 29.79 5.32 21.74
N SER A 384 30.22 5.93 20.62
CA SER A 384 29.47 5.92 19.36
C SER A 384 29.24 4.52 18.80
N LEU A 385 30.25 3.65 18.85
CA LEU A 385 30.11 2.25 18.43
C LEU A 385 29.10 1.50 19.29
N ARG A 386 29.18 1.64 20.62
CA ARG A 386 28.24 1.00 21.54
C ARG A 386 26.81 1.46 21.27
N LEU A 387 26.61 2.76 21.11
CA LEU A 387 25.31 3.36 20.79
C LEU A 387 24.78 2.84 19.45
N LEU A 388 25.61 2.84 18.41
CA LEU A 388 25.20 2.41 17.09
C LEU A 388 24.88 0.91 17.03
N LYS A 389 25.65 0.06 17.71
CA LYS A 389 25.34 -1.38 17.88
C LYS A 389 23.97 -1.58 18.54
N ALA A 390 23.67 -0.82 19.61
CA ALA A 390 22.39 -0.86 20.29
C ALA A 390 21.23 -0.36 19.40
N LEU A 391 21.43 0.72 18.63
CA LEU A 391 20.43 1.19 17.67
C LEU A 391 20.16 0.15 16.57
N ILE A 392 21.21 -0.51 16.05
CA ILE A 392 21.07 -1.51 14.99
C ILE A 392 20.34 -2.77 15.49
N SER A 393 20.58 -3.20 16.73
CA SER A 393 19.85 -4.35 17.29
C SER A 393 18.33 -4.11 17.37
N GLU A 394 17.92 -2.86 17.56
CA GLU A 394 16.50 -2.49 17.60
C GLU A 394 15.82 -2.51 16.22
N ILE A 395 16.56 -2.48 15.11
CA ILE A 395 15.97 -2.57 13.76
C ILE A 395 15.19 -3.88 13.60
N GLY A 396 15.72 -4.99 14.14
CA GLY A 396 15.11 -6.30 13.98
C GLY A 396 13.68 -6.35 14.50
N SER A 397 13.42 -5.73 15.66
CA SER A 397 12.09 -5.68 16.26
C SER A 397 11.10 -4.85 15.41
N ILE A 398 11.56 -3.75 14.81
CA ILE A 398 10.76 -2.91 13.91
C ILE A 398 10.45 -3.64 12.60
N GLN A 399 11.44 -4.31 12.01
CA GLN A 399 11.26 -5.09 10.79
C GLN A 399 10.31 -6.28 10.99
N GLU A 400 10.37 -6.93 12.16
CA GLU A 400 9.42 -7.98 12.52
C GLU A 400 8.00 -7.44 12.66
N LYS A 401 7.80 -6.35 13.43
CA LYS A 401 6.50 -5.68 13.56
C LYS A 401 5.94 -5.21 12.21
N GLN A 402 6.78 -4.65 11.34
CA GLN A 402 6.40 -4.27 9.98
C GLN A 402 5.99 -5.48 9.15
N GLY A 403 6.75 -6.58 9.23
CA GLY A 403 6.44 -7.84 8.57
C GLY A 403 5.09 -8.42 9.03
N GLU A 404 4.79 -8.36 10.33
CA GLU A 404 3.51 -8.79 10.89
C GLU A 404 2.34 -7.92 10.44
N GLN A 405 2.49 -6.60 10.44
CA GLN A 405 1.47 -5.68 9.94
C GLN A 405 1.22 -5.85 8.44
N ASN A 406 2.28 -5.95 7.63
CA ASN A 406 2.19 -6.24 6.20
C ASN A 406 1.51 -7.59 5.95
N GLN A 407 1.82 -8.61 6.76
CA GLN A 407 1.14 -9.91 6.70
C GLN A 407 -0.36 -9.78 7.02
N LYS A 408 -0.73 -9.14 8.13
CA LYS A 408 -2.15 -8.94 8.51
C LYS A 408 -2.91 -8.24 7.39
N ARG A 409 -2.32 -7.17 6.86
CA ARG A 409 -2.89 -6.39 5.78
C ARG A 409 -3.04 -7.16 4.48
N PHE A 410 -2.03 -7.94 4.11
CA PHE A 410 -2.11 -8.83 2.95
C PHE A 410 -3.30 -9.80 3.08
N LEU A 411 -3.52 -10.36 4.27
CA LEU A 411 -4.65 -11.25 4.53
C LEU A 411 -5.99 -10.53 4.38
N GLU A 412 -6.14 -9.31 4.90
CA GLU A 412 -7.35 -8.49 4.74
C GLU A 412 -7.61 -8.12 3.27
N GLN A 413 -6.56 -7.77 2.52
CA GLN A 413 -6.65 -7.51 1.07
C GLN A 413 -7.04 -8.78 0.28
N LEU A 414 -6.55 -9.94 0.70
CA LEU A 414 -6.91 -11.22 0.09
C LEU A 414 -8.38 -11.55 0.31
N GLU A 415 -8.90 -11.38 1.53
CA GLU A 415 -10.33 -11.58 1.86
C GLU A 415 -11.23 -10.67 1.03
N THR A 416 -10.94 -9.37 1.02
CA THR A 416 -11.71 -8.38 0.25
C THR A 416 -11.66 -8.69 -1.25
N LYS A 417 -10.48 -9.05 -1.79
CA LYS A 417 -10.33 -9.43 -3.19
C LYS A 417 -11.16 -10.67 -3.55
N ILE A 418 -11.22 -11.69 -2.69
CA ILE A 418 -12.05 -12.89 -2.92
C ILE A 418 -13.54 -12.53 -2.93
N GLN A 419 -13.99 -11.73 -1.96
CA GLN A 419 -15.38 -11.32 -1.82
C GLN A 419 -15.83 -10.48 -3.02
N THR A 420 -15.07 -9.43 -3.36
CA THR A 420 -15.39 -8.54 -4.49
C THR A 420 -15.34 -9.29 -5.82
N TYR A 421 -14.33 -10.14 -6.05
CA TYR A 421 -14.24 -10.93 -7.27
C TYR A 421 -15.44 -11.87 -7.42
N THR A 422 -15.83 -12.57 -6.35
CA THR A 422 -16.96 -13.49 -6.38
C THR A 422 -18.26 -12.73 -6.66
N LYS A 423 -18.48 -11.60 -5.96
CA LYS A 423 -19.70 -10.79 -6.12
C LYS A 423 -19.84 -10.17 -7.52
N GLU A 424 -18.75 -9.62 -8.07
CA GLU A 424 -18.80 -8.91 -9.36
C GLU A 424 -18.80 -9.85 -10.56
N LYS A 425 -17.98 -10.91 -10.52
CA LYS A 425 -17.80 -11.79 -11.68
C LYS A 425 -18.64 -13.05 -11.62
N LEU A 426 -19.13 -13.45 -10.44
CA LEU A 426 -19.88 -14.69 -10.23
C LEU A 426 -19.17 -15.90 -10.86
N THR A 427 -17.85 -16.01 -10.65
CA THR A 427 -16.99 -17.12 -11.12
C THR A 427 -15.99 -17.52 -10.04
N LEU A 428 -15.34 -18.69 -10.21
CA LEU A 428 -14.28 -19.14 -9.30
C LEU A 428 -13.02 -18.28 -9.46
N MET A 429 -12.47 -17.75 -8.37
CA MET A 429 -11.23 -16.98 -8.41
C MET A 429 -10.01 -17.92 -8.42
N PRO A 430 -9.15 -17.88 -9.45
CA PRO A 430 -7.87 -18.58 -9.40
C PRO A 430 -6.89 -17.81 -8.50
N ILE A 431 -6.29 -18.50 -7.54
CA ILE A 431 -5.32 -17.93 -6.59
C ILE A 431 -3.97 -18.63 -6.76
N ASP A 432 -2.92 -17.85 -6.99
CA ASP A 432 -1.53 -18.26 -6.86
C ASP A 432 -0.91 -17.54 -5.65
N LEU A 433 -0.80 -18.26 -4.54
CA LEU A 433 -0.25 -17.70 -3.30
C LEU A 433 1.23 -17.36 -3.39
N ASN A 434 1.99 -17.97 -4.31
CA ASN A 434 3.41 -17.64 -4.49
C ASN A 434 3.54 -16.26 -5.16
N ALA A 435 2.85 -16.05 -6.28
CA ALA A 435 2.85 -14.77 -6.97
C ALA A 435 2.27 -13.62 -6.10
N LEU A 436 1.24 -13.92 -5.29
CA LEU A 436 0.62 -12.92 -4.43
C LEU A 436 1.50 -12.51 -3.24
N THR A 437 2.25 -13.45 -2.65
CA THR A 437 3.16 -13.11 -1.54
C THR A 437 4.41 -12.36 -2.01
N GLU A 438 4.84 -12.57 -3.26
CA GLU A 438 5.90 -11.77 -3.88
C GLU A 438 5.45 -10.33 -4.16
N ALA A 439 4.21 -10.13 -4.60
CA ALA A 439 3.64 -8.81 -4.82
C ALA A 439 3.36 -8.04 -3.51
N GLY A 440 3.15 -8.75 -2.39
CA GLY A 440 2.75 -8.18 -1.10
C GLY A 440 3.86 -7.52 -0.27
N ARG A 441 5.05 -7.23 -0.85
CA ARG A 441 6.20 -6.61 -0.16
C ARG A 441 6.64 -7.34 1.13
N ILE A 442 6.49 -8.66 1.18
CA ILE A 442 7.05 -9.48 2.25
C ILE A 442 8.46 -9.85 1.83
N GLU A 443 9.48 -9.37 2.52
CA GLU A 443 10.86 -9.46 2.03
C GLU A 443 11.50 -10.82 2.28
N THR A 444 11.35 -11.36 3.50
CA THR A 444 12.06 -12.58 3.89
C THR A 444 11.36 -13.86 3.46
N ALA A 445 12.15 -14.88 3.07
CA ALA A 445 11.62 -16.17 2.64
C ALA A 445 10.80 -16.89 3.74
N GLU A 446 11.22 -16.75 5.00
CA GLU A 446 10.50 -17.31 6.15
C GLU A 446 9.14 -16.64 6.37
N GLN A 447 9.08 -15.30 6.34
CA GLN A 447 7.81 -14.58 6.46
C GLN A 447 6.89 -14.93 5.28
N LYS A 448 7.41 -15.04 4.05
CA LYS A 448 6.63 -15.51 2.88
C LYS A 448 6.05 -16.91 3.13
N ALA A 449 6.82 -17.84 3.69
CA ALA A 449 6.34 -19.17 4.02
C ALA A 449 5.24 -19.14 5.10
N ARG A 450 5.47 -18.42 6.21
CA ARG A 450 4.48 -18.26 7.29
C ARG A 450 3.19 -17.60 6.79
N THR A 451 3.28 -16.57 5.96
CA THR A 451 2.11 -15.90 5.36
C THR A 451 1.33 -16.83 4.44
N ARG A 452 2.00 -17.66 3.64
CA ARG A 452 1.32 -18.66 2.79
C ARG A 452 0.53 -19.66 3.63
N ILE A 453 1.09 -20.14 4.73
CA ILE A 453 0.40 -21.07 5.64
C ILE A 453 -0.83 -20.40 6.25
N LYS A 454 -0.68 -19.18 6.81
CA LYS A 454 -1.80 -18.42 7.39
C LYS A 454 -2.88 -18.08 6.36
N ALA A 455 -2.48 -17.72 5.13
CA ALA A 455 -3.41 -17.45 4.04
C ALA A 455 -4.20 -18.71 3.67
N LYS A 456 -3.54 -19.87 3.53
CA LYS A 456 -4.24 -21.14 3.27
C LYS A 456 -5.21 -21.50 4.39
N SER A 457 -4.81 -21.38 5.65
CA SER A 457 -5.70 -21.70 6.77
C SER A 457 -6.91 -20.76 6.83
N LEU A 458 -6.69 -19.46 6.62
CA LEU A 458 -7.74 -18.46 6.60
C LEU A 458 -8.71 -18.69 5.43
N ILE A 459 -8.20 -18.98 4.23
CA ILE A 459 -9.03 -19.27 3.08
C ILE A 459 -9.88 -20.52 3.34
N ARG A 460 -9.28 -21.62 3.77
CA ARG A 460 -10.00 -22.89 4.02
C ARG A 460 -11.02 -22.79 5.16
N ALA A 461 -10.81 -21.88 6.11
CA ALA A 461 -11.73 -21.69 7.23
C ALA A 461 -12.99 -20.89 6.85
N LYS A 462 -12.89 -19.93 5.93
CA LYS A 462 -13.99 -19.01 5.58
C LYS A 462 -14.61 -19.23 4.20
N TYR A 463 -13.84 -19.77 3.26
CA TYR A 463 -14.22 -19.87 1.84
C TYR A 463 -14.17 -21.30 1.34
N ALA A 464 -14.86 -21.56 0.23
CA ALA A 464 -14.81 -22.85 -0.43
C ALA A 464 -13.62 -22.92 -1.37
N VAL A 465 -12.84 -24.00 -1.28
CA VAL A 465 -11.55 -24.14 -1.95
C VAL A 465 -11.49 -25.44 -2.71
N TYR A 466 -10.99 -25.38 -3.94
CA TYR A 466 -10.67 -26.56 -4.74
C TYR A 466 -9.23 -26.47 -5.26
N GLU A 467 -8.40 -27.47 -4.92
CA GLU A 467 -7.01 -27.56 -5.39
C GLU A 467 -6.92 -28.62 -6.49
N THR A 468 -6.33 -28.26 -7.63
CA THR A 468 -6.08 -29.18 -8.74
C THR A 468 -4.62 -29.09 -9.17
N GLN A 469 -4.00 -30.25 -9.41
CA GLN A 469 -2.64 -30.35 -9.89
C GLN A 469 -2.70 -30.48 -11.41
N LYS A 470 -2.06 -29.56 -12.13
CA LYS A 470 -1.91 -29.67 -13.59
C LYS A 470 -0.70 -30.52 -13.96
N ASP A 471 -0.64 -30.93 -15.22
CA ASP A 471 0.45 -31.74 -15.81
C ASP A 471 1.85 -31.10 -15.69
N ASP A 472 1.93 -29.80 -15.38
CA ASP A 472 3.15 -29.04 -15.11
C ASP A 472 3.62 -29.13 -13.64
N GLY A 473 2.94 -29.92 -12.80
CA GLY A 473 3.23 -30.10 -11.38
C GLY A 473 2.78 -28.93 -10.49
N LYS A 474 2.21 -27.86 -11.07
CA LYS A 474 1.74 -26.69 -10.31
C LYS A 474 0.34 -26.93 -9.76
N ILE A 475 0.15 -26.56 -8.49
CA ILE A 475 -1.15 -26.63 -7.81
C ILE A 475 -1.90 -25.31 -8.11
N HIS A 476 -3.00 -25.40 -8.86
CA HIS A 476 -3.95 -24.30 -9.01
C HIS A 476 -5.01 -24.39 -7.91
N THR A 477 -5.20 -23.28 -7.19
CA THR A 477 -6.23 -23.16 -6.16
C THR A 477 -7.36 -22.30 -6.68
N TYR A 478 -8.57 -22.84 -6.71
CA TYR A 478 -9.80 -22.10 -6.97
C TYR A 478 -10.50 -21.79 -5.66
N VAL A 479 -10.93 -20.55 -5.49
CA VAL A 479 -11.62 -20.07 -4.29
C VAL A 479 -12.90 -19.36 -4.67
N VAL A 480 -13.93 -19.54 -3.84
CA VAL A 480 -15.22 -18.85 -3.99
C VAL A 480 -15.82 -18.54 -2.62
N ASP A 481 -16.50 -17.39 -2.53
CA ASP A 481 -17.33 -17.07 -1.37
C ASP A 481 -18.61 -17.93 -1.36
N PRO A 482 -18.81 -18.81 -0.35
CA PRO A 482 -20.00 -19.63 -0.23
C PRO A 482 -21.31 -18.84 -0.23
N ALA A 483 -21.26 -17.55 0.16
CA ALA A 483 -22.43 -16.69 0.22
C ALA A 483 -23.09 -16.38 -1.13
N TYR A 484 -22.39 -16.66 -2.24
CA TYR A 484 -22.88 -16.46 -3.61
C TYR A 484 -22.81 -17.73 -4.47
N MET A 485 -22.69 -18.91 -3.86
CA MET A 485 -22.36 -20.15 -4.55
C MET A 485 -23.36 -20.52 -5.66
N ILE A 486 -24.67 -20.41 -5.41
CA ILE A 486 -25.71 -20.75 -6.39
C ILE A 486 -25.69 -19.79 -7.59
N ALA A 487 -25.42 -18.50 -7.36
CA ALA A 487 -25.28 -17.51 -8.42
C ALA A 487 -24.04 -17.78 -9.28
N VAL A 488 -22.93 -18.19 -8.65
CA VAL A 488 -21.70 -18.62 -9.34
C VAL A 488 -21.95 -19.86 -10.21
N VAL A 489 -22.68 -20.86 -9.69
CA VAL A 489 -23.04 -22.06 -10.45
C VAL A 489 -23.89 -21.70 -11.67
N ASN A 490 -24.94 -20.89 -11.48
CA ASN A 490 -25.82 -20.47 -12.57
C ASN A 490 -25.05 -19.70 -13.66
N ASN A 491 -24.22 -18.73 -13.26
CA ASN A 491 -23.45 -17.93 -14.22
C ASN A 491 -22.42 -18.79 -14.98
N LEU A 492 -21.67 -19.65 -14.28
CA LEU A 492 -20.72 -20.57 -14.92
C LEU A 492 -21.41 -21.58 -15.84
N GLN A 493 -22.64 -22.00 -15.53
CA GLN A 493 -23.44 -22.85 -16.40
C GLN A 493 -23.74 -22.15 -17.72
N LEU A 494 -24.24 -20.91 -17.67
CA LEU A 494 -24.50 -20.09 -18.86
C LEU A 494 -23.23 -19.86 -19.68
N LEU A 495 -22.13 -19.46 -19.02
CA LEU A 495 -20.84 -19.24 -19.67
C LEU A 495 -20.26 -20.52 -20.29
N SER A 496 -20.49 -21.69 -19.68
CA SER A 496 -20.00 -22.98 -20.22
C SER A 496 -20.73 -23.39 -21.50
N ILE A 497 -22.01 -23.00 -21.65
CA ILE A 497 -22.79 -23.24 -22.87
C ILE A 497 -22.24 -22.40 -24.02
N GLU A 498 -21.85 -21.16 -23.73
CA GLU A 498 -21.30 -20.23 -24.72
C GLU A 498 -19.83 -20.52 -25.05
N ASN A 499 -19.04 -20.99 -24.06
CA ASN A 499 -17.61 -21.19 -24.18
C ASN A 499 -17.11 -22.39 -23.36
N SER A 500 -16.63 -23.41 -24.07
CA SER A 500 -16.07 -24.65 -23.49
C SER A 500 -14.92 -24.45 -22.49
N SER A 501 -14.24 -23.30 -22.49
CA SER A 501 -13.17 -23.02 -21.50
C SER A 501 -13.67 -22.88 -20.06
N TYR A 502 -14.96 -22.58 -19.85
CA TYR A 502 -15.56 -22.50 -18.52
C TYR A 502 -16.13 -23.83 -18.02
N ASP A 503 -16.20 -24.88 -18.85
CA ASP A 503 -16.74 -26.20 -18.47
C ASP A 503 -16.01 -26.80 -17.27
N MET A 504 -14.67 -26.63 -17.22
CA MET A 504 -13.87 -27.07 -16.06
C MET A 504 -14.25 -26.32 -14.78
N GLN A 505 -14.40 -24.98 -14.85
CA GLN A 505 -14.78 -24.18 -13.69
C GLN A 505 -16.21 -24.48 -13.25
N PHE A 506 -17.13 -24.71 -14.18
CA PHE A 506 -18.50 -25.10 -13.88
C PHE A 506 -18.56 -26.45 -13.14
N LYS A 507 -17.83 -27.46 -13.61
CA LYS A 507 -17.72 -28.77 -12.92
C LYS A 507 -17.17 -28.62 -11.51
N ILE A 508 -16.12 -27.81 -11.33
CA ILE A 508 -15.55 -27.54 -10.01
C ILE A 508 -16.57 -26.83 -9.11
N ALA A 509 -17.25 -25.81 -9.63
CA ALA A 509 -18.26 -25.06 -8.88
C ALA A 509 -19.42 -25.97 -8.43
N ARG A 510 -19.87 -26.88 -9.29
CA ARG A 510 -20.90 -27.87 -8.94
C ARG A 510 -20.44 -28.79 -7.80
N LEU A 511 -19.22 -29.33 -7.89
CA LEU A 511 -18.64 -30.15 -6.84
C LEU A 511 -18.56 -29.40 -5.50
N LEU A 512 -18.10 -28.14 -5.53
CA LEU A 512 -18.05 -27.29 -4.33
C LEU A 512 -19.45 -27.03 -3.77
N ALA A 513 -20.44 -26.74 -4.60
CA ALA A 513 -21.82 -26.51 -4.16
C ALA A 513 -22.42 -27.76 -3.49
N GLU A 514 -22.19 -28.95 -4.06
CA GLU A 514 -22.64 -30.22 -3.48
C GLU A 514 -21.96 -30.50 -2.14
N GLN A 515 -20.65 -30.27 -2.04
CA GLN A 515 -19.89 -30.41 -0.78
C GLN A 515 -20.39 -29.44 0.30
N LEU A 516 -20.60 -28.17 -0.03
CA LEU A 516 -21.09 -27.16 0.90
C LEU A 516 -22.52 -27.46 1.39
N LYS A 517 -23.39 -27.96 0.49
CA LYS A 517 -24.75 -28.41 0.84
C LYS A 517 -24.71 -29.61 1.78
N ALA A 518 -23.89 -30.61 1.47
CA ALA A 518 -23.73 -31.80 2.31
C ALA A 518 -23.17 -31.46 3.70
N ALA A 519 -22.23 -30.52 3.77
CA ALA A 519 -21.64 -30.04 5.02
C ALA A 519 -22.52 -29.03 5.79
N ARG A 520 -23.66 -28.61 5.23
CA ARG A 520 -24.53 -27.54 5.78
C ARG A 520 -23.75 -26.28 6.15
N HIS A 521 -22.93 -25.80 5.21
CA HIS A 521 -22.07 -24.64 5.46
C HIS A 521 -22.90 -23.41 5.85
N PRO A 522 -22.61 -22.74 6.99
CA PRO A 522 -23.50 -21.71 7.57
C PRO A 522 -23.64 -20.45 6.71
N ARG A 523 -22.65 -20.17 5.86
CA ARG A 523 -22.67 -19.03 4.92
C ARG A 523 -23.15 -19.40 3.51
N LEU A 524 -23.64 -20.61 3.28
CA LEU A 524 -24.07 -21.01 1.94
C LEU A 524 -25.25 -20.14 1.47
N ASP A 525 -25.05 -19.40 0.40
CA ASP A 525 -26.03 -18.52 -0.25
C ASP A 525 -26.70 -17.49 0.67
N SER A 526 -26.08 -17.17 1.82
CA SER A 526 -26.69 -16.34 2.86
C SER A 526 -26.81 -14.86 2.51
N LEU A 527 -26.18 -14.41 1.42
CA LEU A 527 -26.22 -13.02 0.94
C LEU A 527 -27.04 -12.85 -0.35
N ILE A 528 -27.78 -13.89 -0.74
CA ILE A 528 -28.73 -13.87 -1.86
C ILE A 528 -30.15 -13.81 -1.29
N ASP A 529 -30.99 -12.94 -1.85
CA ASP A 529 -32.38 -12.83 -1.41
C ASP A 529 -33.13 -14.15 -1.65
N PRO A 530 -34.00 -14.62 -0.73
CA PRO A 530 -34.67 -15.92 -0.85
C PRO A 530 -35.47 -16.09 -2.15
N LYS A 531 -36.08 -15.00 -2.64
CA LYS A 531 -36.83 -14.99 -3.90
C LYS A 531 -35.90 -15.18 -5.12
N GLU A 532 -34.74 -14.53 -5.11
CA GLU A 532 -33.74 -14.69 -6.16
C GLU A 532 -33.11 -16.09 -6.13
N LEU A 533 -32.94 -16.65 -4.93
CA LEU A 533 -32.43 -18.00 -4.73
C LEU A 533 -33.33 -19.06 -5.40
N GLU A 534 -34.65 -18.98 -5.18
CA GLU A 534 -35.63 -19.86 -5.82
C GLU A 534 -35.62 -19.70 -7.35
N GLU A 535 -35.54 -18.46 -7.84
CA GLU A 535 -35.47 -18.17 -9.27
C GLU A 535 -34.20 -18.75 -9.91
N LEU A 536 -33.04 -18.61 -9.26
CA LEU A 536 -31.77 -19.14 -9.72
C LEU A 536 -31.78 -20.68 -9.75
N GLN A 537 -32.34 -21.33 -8.72
CA GLN A 537 -32.48 -22.78 -8.69
C GLN A 537 -33.41 -23.31 -9.79
N SER A 538 -34.50 -22.60 -10.05
CA SER A 538 -35.41 -22.90 -11.16
C SER A 538 -34.71 -22.75 -12.51
N LYS A 539 -33.96 -21.65 -12.72
CA LYS A 539 -33.19 -21.41 -13.96
C LYS A 539 -32.15 -22.50 -14.23
N ILE A 540 -31.40 -22.91 -13.20
CA ILE A 540 -30.42 -24.01 -13.29
C ILE A 540 -31.11 -25.30 -13.76
N SER A 541 -32.24 -25.64 -13.13
CA SER A 541 -32.99 -26.87 -13.44
C SER A 541 -33.55 -26.85 -14.86
N GLN A 542 -34.14 -25.73 -15.28
CA GLN A 542 -34.68 -25.55 -16.63
C GLN A 542 -33.59 -25.63 -17.71
N THR A 543 -32.43 -25.04 -17.46
CA THR A 543 -31.29 -25.12 -18.40
C THR A 543 -30.73 -26.54 -18.48
N GLU A 544 -30.64 -27.28 -17.37
CA GLU A 544 -30.23 -28.68 -17.38
C GLU A 544 -31.22 -29.56 -18.19
N GLU A 545 -32.52 -29.38 -17.99
CA GLU A 545 -33.54 -30.10 -18.77
C GLU A 545 -33.46 -29.77 -20.27
N ALA A 546 -33.25 -28.50 -20.62
CA ALA A 546 -33.09 -28.06 -22.00
C ALA A 546 -31.85 -28.69 -22.65
N LEU A 547 -30.74 -28.78 -21.92
CA LEU A 547 -29.51 -29.43 -22.39
C LEU A 547 -29.71 -30.95 -22.56
N LEU A 548 -30.40 -31.61 -21.64
CA LEU A 548 -30.75 -33.03 -21.75
C LEU A 548 -31.66 -33.30 -22.96
N LYS A 549 -32.67 -32.45 -23.18
CA LYS A 549 -33.55 -32.55 -24.36
C LYS A 549 -32.78 -32.34 -25.67
N LYS A 550 -31.84 -31.38 -25.71
CA LYS A 550 -30.94 -31.19 -26.87
C LYS A 550 -30.07 -32.43 -27.12
N LYS A 551 -29.41 -32.98 -26.10
CA LYS A 551 -28.60 -34.20 -26.22
C LYS A 551 -29.42 -35.39 -26.73
N LYS A 552 -30.61 -35.62 -26.15
CA LYS A 552 -31.53 -36.67 -26.64
C LYS A 552 -31.98 -36.44 -28.08
N LYS A 553 -32.24 -35.19 -28.48
CA LYS A 553 -32.63 -34.84 -29.86
C LYS A 553 -31.48 -35.07 -30.85
N GLU A 554 -30.25 -34.75 -30.47
CA GLU A 554 -29.05 -35.02 -31.28
C GLU A 554 -28.77 -36.52 -31.41
N GLU A 555 -28.95 -37.30 -30.33
CA GLU A 555 -28.86 -38.76 -30.38
C GLU A 555 -29.94 -39.39 -31.27
N MET A 556 -31.17 -38.85 -31.25
CA MET A 556 -32.26 -39.30 -32.11
C MET A 556 -32.01 -38.95 -33.58
N LEU A 557 -31.58 -37.72 -33.88
CA LEU A 557 -31.23 -37.29 -35.25
C LEU A 557 -30.01 -38.04 -35.80
N GLY A 558 -29.09 -38.46 -34.95
CA GLY A 558 -27.94 -39.30 -35.33
C GLY A 558 -28.31 -40.73 -35.74
N ARG A 559 -29.55 -41.19 -35.50
CA ARG A 559 -30.03 -42.54 -35.85
C ARG A 559 -30.82 -42.62 -37.15
N PHE A 560 -31.21 -41.50 -37.76
CA PHE A 560 -32.02 -41.49 -38.99
C PHE A 560 -31.16 -41.34 -40.25
N ASN A 561 -31.30 -42.27 -41.22
CA ASN A 561 -30.67 -42.16 -42.54
C ASN A 561 -31.71 -41.83 -43.63
N PRO A 562 -31.95 -40.53 -43.91
CA PRO A 562 -33.00 -40.12 -44.85
C PRO A 562 -32.74 -40.62 -46.27
N VAL A 563 -31.48 -40.80 -46.67
CA VAL A 563 -31.14 -41.30 -48.01
C VAL A 563 -31.49 -42.77 -48.17
N ALA A 564 -31.20 -43.60 -47.16
CA ALA A 564 -31.63 -45.00 -47.15
C ALA A 564 -33.15 -45.12 -47.09
N GLY A 565 -33.83 -44.22 -46.35
CA GLY A 565 -35.29 -44.22 -46.28
C GLY A 565 -35.97 -43.86 -47.60
N VAL A 566 -35.47 -42.84 -48.31
CA VAL A 566 -35.97 -42.50 -49.65
C VAL A 566 -35.65 -43.61 -50.65
N GLY A 567 -34.46 -44.22 -50.58
CA GLY A 567 -34.10 -45.36 -51.42
C GLY A 567 -35.01 -46.58 -51.21
N GLY A 568 -35.31 -46.92 -49.94
CA GLY A 568 -36.24 -48.00 -49.60
C GLY A 568 -37.67 -47.73 -50.05
N PHE A 569 -38.13 -46.47 -49.95
CA PHE A 569 -39.42 -46.05 -50.50
C PHE A 569 -39.47 -46.25 -52.02
N VAL A 570 -38.48 -45.72 -52.76
CA VAL A 570 -38.46 -45.79 -54.23
C VAL A 570 -38.37 -47.23 -54.72
N LEU A 571 -37.51 -48.06 -54.12
CA LEU A 571 -37.34 -49.45 -54.54
C LEU A 571 -38.64 -50.26 -54.34
N SER A 572 -39.27 -50.12 -53.17
CA SER A 572 -40.55 -50.75 -52.87
C SER A 572 -41.65 -50.25 -53.82
N PHE A 573 -41.71 -48.95 -54.06
CA PHE A 573 -42.76 -48.35 -54.88
C PHE A 573 -42.66 -48.79 -56.34
N VAL A 574 -41.44 -48.89 -56.89
CA VAL A 574 -41.21 -49.40 -58.25
C VAL A 574 -41.70 -50.84 -58.41
N VAL A 575 -41.51 -51.71 -57.41
CA VAL A 575 -42.03 -53.10 -57.45
C VAL A 575 -43.56 -53.10 -57.53
N PHE A 576 -44.23 -52.26 -56.76
CA PHE A 576 -45.70 -52.15 -56.80
C PHE A 576 -46.22 -51.51 -58.10
N VAL A 577 -45.47 -50.58 -58.69
CA VAL A 577 -45.79 -50.02 -60.01
C VAL A 577 -45.66 -51.10 -61.10
N ILE A 578 -44.64 -51.96 -61.04
CA ILE A 578 -44.47 -53.09 -61.97
C ILE A 578 -45.60 -54.10 -61.81
N LEU A 579 -45.96 -54.45 -60.57
CA LEU A 579 -47.09 -55.34 -60.29
C LEU A 579 -48.41 -54.76 -60.79
N TYR A 580 -48.62 -53.45 -60.64
CA TYR A 580 -49.77 -52.75 -61.20
C TYR A 580 -49.86 -52.92 -62.72
N VAL A 581 -48.76 -52.69 -63.45
CA VAL A 581 -48.73 -52.86 -64.92
C VAL A 581 -49.04 -54.29 -65.36
N LEU A 582 -48.65 -55.30 -64.56
CA LEU A 582 -48.88 -56.71 -64.87
C LEU A 582 -50.29 -57.21 -64.56
N THR A 583 -51.01 -56.55 -63.65
CA THR A 583 -52.31 -57.03 -63.12
C THR A 583 -53.47 -56.06 -63.33
N ASP A 584 -53.19 -54.85 -63.81
CA ASP A 584 -54.13 -53.77 -64.12
C ASP A 584 -55.08 -53.40 -62.96
N SER A 585 -54.62 -53.59 -61.71
CA SER A 585 -55.41 -53.36 -60.50
C SER A 585 -54.98 -52.08 -59.76
N PRO A 586 -55.77 -50.99 -59.78
CA PRO A 586 -55.41 -49.71 -59.15
C PRO A 586 -55.30 -49.80 -57.62
N ALA A 587 -55.90 -50.82 -56.99
CA ALA A 587 -55.76 -51.06 -55.56
C ALA A 587 -54.30 -51.35 -55.14
N LEU A 588 -53.50 -51.95 -56.04
CA LEU A 588 -52.09 -52.26 -55.79
C LEU A 588 -51.19 -51.02 -55.77
N LEU A 589 -51.53 -49.96 -56.51
CA LEU A 589 -50.80 -48.69 -56.44
C LEU A 589 -51.00 -48.01 -55.09
N PHE A 590 -52.24 -47.98 -54.59
CA PHE A 590 -52.55 -47.36 -53.30
C PHE A 590 -51.94 -48.15 -52.14
N ALA A 591 -52.11 -49.47 -52.12
CA ALA A 591 -51.47 -50.34 -51.13
C ALA A 591 -49.94 -50.25 -51.21
N GLY A 592 -49.39 -50.23 -52.43
CA GLY A 592 -47.97 -50.10 -52.69
C GLY A 592 -47.38 -48.78 -52.18
N PHE A 593 -48.11 -47.66 -52.29
CA PHE A 593 -47.68 -46.39 -51.74
C PHE A 593 -47.54 -46.42 -50.21
N ILE A 594 -48.57 -46.92 -49.51
CA ILE A 594 -48.57 -47.01 -48.03
C ILE A 594 -47.48 -47.96 -47.53
N ILE A 595 -47.35 -49.13 -48.16
CA ILE A 595 -46.31 -50.11 -47.82
C ILE A 595 -44.92 -49.52 -48.08
N SER A 596 -44.75 -48.74 -49.15
CA SER A 596 -43.47 -48.12 -49.47
C SER A 596 -43.08 -47.02 -48.47
N ILE A 597 -44.04 -46.26 -47.91
CA ILE A 597 -43.77 -45.31 -46.82
C ILE A 597 -43.28 -46.05 -45.57
N PHE A 598 -43.96 -47.14 -45.19
CA PHE A 598 -43.55 -47.97 -44.06
C PHE A 598 -42.18 -48.60 -44.27
N THR A 599 -41.93 -49.11 -45.48
CA THR A 599 -40.67 -49.75 -45.87
C THR A 599 -39.54 -48.71 -45.89
N GLY A 600 -39.77 -47.51 -46.42
CA GLY A 600 -38.83 -46.39 -46.35
C GLY A 600 -38.55 -45.94 -44.91
N GLY A 601 -39.57 -45.89 -44.05
CA GLY A 601 -39.39 -45.62 -42.62
C GLY A 601 -38.52 -46.67 -41.91
N MET A 602 -38.76 -47.95 -42.19
CA MET A 602 -37.96 -49.07 -41.67
C MET A 602 -36.52 -49.05 -42.17
N PHE A 603 -36.30 -48.81 -43.46
CA PHE A 603 -34.95 -48.70 -44.02
C PHE A 603 -34.18 -47.50 -43.46
N SER A 604 -34.86 -46.40 -43.13
CA SER A 604 -34.26 -45.22 -42.48
C SER A 604 -33.75 -45.50 -41.06
N ILE A 605 -34.32 -46.50 -40.37
CA ILE A 605 -34.01 -46.88 -38.98
C ILE A 605 -33.03 -48.08 -38.93
N LEU A 606 -33.24 -49.10 -39.77
CA LEU A 606 -32.46 -50.34 -39.77
C LEU A 606 -31.08 -50.16 -40.42
N ILE A 607 -30.97 -49.32 -41.45
CA ILE A 607 -29.68 -49.01 -42.06
C ILE A 607 -29.08 -47.84 -41.32
N LYS A 608 -28.27 -48.15 -40.29
CA LYS A 608 -27.48 -47.16 -39.53
C LYS A 608 -26.84 -46.18 -40.50
N GLY A 609 -27.29 -44.93 -40.45
CA GLY A 609 -26.64 -43.85 -41.19
C GLY A 609 -25.19 -43.78 -40.74
N LYS A 610 -24.25 -43.92 -41.68
CA LYS A 610 -22.96 -43.26 -41.47
C LYS A 610 -23.30 -41.81 -41.21
N LYS A 611 -22.92 -41.30 -40.03
CA LYS A 611 -23.17 -39.92 -39.59
C LYS A 611 -22.92 -38.99 -40.78
N LYS A 612 -23.77 -37.97 -40.94
CA LYS A 612 -23.48 -36.84 -41.83
C LYS A 612 -22.12 -36.31 -41.41
N LYS A 613 -21.11 -36.61 -42.22
CA LYS A 613 -19.73 -36.23 -41.97
C LYS A 613 -19.67 -34.73 -41.89
N THR A 614 -19.35 -34.21 -40.71
CA THR A 614 -18.85 -32.85 -40.55
C THR A 614 -17.69 -32.66 -41.52
N GLY A 615 -17.44 -31.42 -41.98
CA GLY A 615 -16.35 -31.14 -42.94
C GLY A 615 -15.01 -31.78 -42.56
N ALA A 616 -14.74 -32.00 -41.26
CA ALA A 616 -13.57 -32.70 -40.75
C ALA A 616 -13.52 -34.23 -41.05
N GLU A 617 -14.66 -34.93 -41.13
CA GLU A 617 -14.72 -36.37 -41.42
C GLU A 617 -14.68 -36.68 -42.93
N ILE A 618 -14.98 -35.69 -43.78
CA ILE A 618 -14.76 -35.75 -45.24
C ILE A 618 -13.25 -35.72 -45.55
N PHE A 619 -12.46 -35.02 -44.73
CA PHE A 619 -10.99 -35.02 -44.81
C PHE A 619 -10.38 -36.37 -44.43
N GLN A 620 -11.05 -37.15 -43.58
CA GLN A 620 -10.52 -38.40 -43.04
C GLN A 620 -10.81 -39.62 -43.95
N GLU A 621 -11.94 -39.63 -44.67
CA GLU A 621 -12.34 -40.79 -45.49
C GLU A 621 -11.78 -40.77 -46.94
N MET A 622 -11.21 -39.65 -47.40
CA MET A 622 -10.55 -39.57 -48.73
C MET A 622 -9.06 -39.96 -48.72
N GLY A 623 -8.51 -40.42 -47.59
CA GLY A 623 -7.16 -41.00 -47.54
C GLY A 623 -6.03 -40.06 -47.99
N LEU A 624 -6.24 -38.74 -47.94
CA LEU A 624 -5.26 -37.74 -48.39
C LEU A 624 -5.19 -36.62 -47.34
N SER A 625 -4.45 -36.89 -46.25
CA SER A 625 -4.03 -35.86 -45.30
C SER A 625 -3.13 -34.87 -46.05
N PRO A 626 -3.45 -33.56 -46.12
CA PRO A 626 -2.49 -32.60 -46.64
C PRO A 626 -1.29 -32.61 -45.70
N ASP A 627 -0.12 -33.04 -46.19
CA ASP A 627 1.12 -32.96 -45.44
C ASP A 627 1.27 -31.58 -44.79
N LYS A 628 1.85 -31.50 -43.58
CA LYS A 628 2.08 -30.24 -42.87
C LYS A 628 2.70 -29.16 -43.77
N GLN A 629 3.52 -29.58 -44.74
CA GLN A 629 4.14 -28.72 -45.75
C GLN A 629 3.11 -28.06 -46.70
N ASN A 630 2.07 -28.77 -47.13
CA ASN A 630 1.02 -28.21 -48.00
C ASN A 630 0.17 -27.17 -47.27
N LEU A 631 -0.19 -27.42 -46.00
CA LEU A 631 -0.93 -26.45 -45.19
C LEU A 631 -0.09 -25.20 -44.91
N GLN A 632 1.21 -25.38 -44.64
CA GLN A 632 2.14 -24.28 -44.41
C GLN A 632 2.38 -23.45 -45.68
N ALA A 633 2.43 -24.08 -46.86
CA ALA A 633 2.51 -23.38 -48.14
C ALA A 633 1.26 -22.51 -48.39
N ILE A 634 0.06 -23.04 -48.13
CA ILE A 634 -1.20 -22.28 -48.25
C ILE A 634 -1.22 -21.09 -47.26
N MET A 635 -0.74 -21.28 -46.03
CA MET A 635 -0.64 -20.20 -45.04
C MET A 635 0.36 -19.11 -45.46
N ASN A 636 1.53 -19.49 -45.96
CA ASN A 636 2.56 -18.54 -46.40
C ASN A 636 2.10 -17.74 -47.63
N THR A 637 1.48 -18.40 -48.61
CA THR A 637 0.90 -17.72 -49.78
C THR A 637 -0.29 -16.84 -49.38
N GLY A 638 -1.16 -17.33 -48.48
CA GLY A 638 -2.33 -16.58 -48.01
C GLY A 638 -1.96 -15.32 -47.24
N THR A 639 -0.96 -15.40 -46.37
CA THR A 639 -0.46 -14.22 -45.64
C THR A 639 0.23 -13.22 -46.56
N ALA A 640 0.98 -13.67 -47.57
CA ALA A 640 1.63 -12.78 -48.54
C ALA A 640 0.64 -12.04 -49.46
N ILE A 641 -0.43 -12.72 -49.90
CA ILE A 641 -1.45 -12.15 -50.79
C ILE A 641 -2.40 -11.23 -50.03
N LEU A 642 -2.87 -11.65 -48.85
CA LEU A 642 -3.86 -10.89 -48.07
C LEU A 642 -3.22 -9.76 -47.27
N PHE A 643 -2.09 -9.99 -46.61
CA PHE A 643 -1.47 -9.03 -45.70
C PHE A 643 -0.14 -8.53 -46.27
N LYS A 644 -0.21 -7.68 -47.29
CA LYS A 644 0.98 -7.17 -47.99
C LYS A 644 1.95 -6.51 -47.00
N LYS A 645 3.24 -6.80 -47.16
CA LYS A 645 4.31 -6.19 -46.34
C LYS A 645 4.45 -4.68 -46.58
N LYS A 646 4.18 -4.22 -47.81
CA LYS A 646 4.08 -2.80 -48.18
C LYS A 646 2.62 -2.52 -48.54
N TYR A 647 2.01 -1.53 -47.90
CA TYR A 647 0.61 -1.15 -48.10
C TYR A 647 0.52 0.35 -48.36
N SER A 648 -0.48 0.76 -49.16
CA SER A 648 -0.73 2.18 -49.47
C SER A 648 -1.79 2.79 -48.56
N SER A 649 -2.74 1.95 -48.10
CA SER A 649 -3.77 2.30 -47.13
C SER A 649 -3.83 1.24 -46.03
N ILE A 650 -4.07 1.68 -44.79
CA ILE A 650 -4.22 0.78 -43.63
C ILE A 650 -5.43 -0.17 -43.78
N GLN A 651 -6.38 0.14 -44.66
CA GLN A 651 -7.49 -0.75 -45.03
C GLN A 651 -7.01 -2.06 -45.69
N GLU A 652 -5.84 -2.07 -46.32
CA GLU A 652 -5.24 -3.29 -46.89
C GLU A 652 -4.72 -4.27 -45.80
N LYS A 653 -4.75 -3.87 -44.52
CA LYS A 653 -4.25 -4.69 -43.41
C LYS A 653 -5.32 -5.52 -42.69
N PHE A 654 -6.59 -5.32 -43.02
CA PHE A 654 -7.69 -6.08 -42.44
C PHE A 654 -8.70 -6.48 -43.51
N HIS A 655 -9.40 -7.59 -43.27
CA HIS A 655 -10.44 -8.08 -44.17
C HIS A 655 -11.69 -8.49 -43.40
N ASP A 656 -12.84 -8.11 -43.93
CA ASP A 656 -14.12 -8.71 -43.58
C ASP A 656 -14.31 -10.01 -44.36
N ARG A 657 -15.25 -10.86 -43.92
CA ARG A 657 -15.46 -12.18 -44.54
C ARG A 657 -15.74 -12.12 -46.05
N LYS A 658 -16.49 -11.10 -46.49
CA LYS A 658 -16.78 -10.86 -47.92
C LYS A 658 -15.53 -10.45 -48.70
N SER A 659 -14.76 -9.48 -48.19
CA SER A 659 -13.50 -9.00 -48.78
C SER A 659 -12.44 -10.11 -48.84
N LEU A 660 -12.35 -10.93 -47.79
CA LEU A 660 -11.48 -12.10 -47.72
C LEU A 660 -11.78 -13.09 -48.84
N ARG A 661 -13.05 -13.52 -48.97
CA ARG A 661 -13.47 -14.45 -50.04
C ARG A 661 -13.24 -13.89 -51.43
N GLN A 662 -13.52 -12.59 -51.63
CA GLN A 662 -13.30 -11.93 -52.93
C GLN A 662 -11.82 -11.91 -53.30
N THR A 663 -10.94 -11.61 -52.35
CA THR A 663 -9.49 -11.59 -52.57
C THR A 663 -8.91 -12.99 -52.83
N ILE A 664 -9.42 -14.00 -52.13
CA ILE A 664 -9.07 -15.41 -52.38
C ILE A 664 -9.53 -15.82 -53.79
N SER A 665 -10.77 -15.48 -54.16
CA SER A 665 -11.34 -15.80 -55.48
C SER A 665 -10.53 -15.19 -56.62
N ALA A 666 -10.09 -13.94 -56.48
CA ALA A 666 -9.26 -13.26 -57.48
C ALA A 666 -7.86 -13.87 -57.66
N ASN A 667 -7.36 -14.63 -56.67
CA ASN A 667 -6.00 -15.17 -56.66
C ASN A 667 -5.93 -16.71 -56.63
N ILE A 668 -7.03 -17.41 -56.95
CA ILE A 668 -7.07 -18.88 -57.02
C ILE A 668 -5.89 -19.50 -57.78
N PRO A 669 -5.47 -18.98 -58.96
CA PRO A 669 -4.35 -19.56 -59.70
C PRO A 669 -3.04 -19.57 -58.90
N GLN A 670 -2.77 -18.51 -58.12
CA GLN A 670 -1.56 -18.41 -57.30
C GLN A 670 -1.60 -19.39 -56.12
N PHE A 671 -2.77 -19.59 -55.50
CA PHE A 671 -2.96 -20.60 -54.46
C PHE A 671 -2.85 -22.04 -54.98
N LYS A 672 -3.35 -22.32 -56.19
CA LYS A 672 -3.19 -23.63 -56.83
C LYS A 672 -1.72 -23.90 -57.20
N ALA A 673 -0.96 -22.87 -57.59
CA ALA A 673 0.46 -23.01 -57.86
C ALA A 673 1.31 -23.28 -56.61
N SER A 674 0.91 -22.77 -55.44
CA SER A 674 1.67 -22.93 -54.20
C SER A 674 1.41 -24.23 -53.44
N SER A 675 0.37 -24.98 -53.81
CA SER A 675 0.03 -26.23 -53.15
C SER A 675 -0.43 -27.30 -54.13
N VAL A 676 0.31 -28.41 -54.16
CA VAL A 676 -0.06 -29.63 -54.92
C VAL A 676 -1.42 -30.18 -54.48
N TYR A 677 -1.84 -29.87 -53.25
CA TYR A 677 -3.15 -30.23 -52.72
C TYR A 677 -4.27 -29.40 -53.37
N LEU A 678 -4.09 -28.09 -53.54
CA LEU A 678 -5.08 -27.21 -54.16
C LEU A 678 -5.15 -27.36 -55.68
N SER A 679 -4.03 -27.70 -56.35
CA SER A 679 -4.00 -27.94 -57.79
C SER A 679 -4.82 -29.17 -58.23
N LYS A 680 -4.94 -30.17 -57.35
CA LYS A 680 -5.77 -31.38 -57.57
C LYS A 680 -7.28 -31.13 -57.42
N MET A 681 -7.69 -30.00 -56.82
CA MET A 681 -9.10 -29.66 -56.64
C MET A 681 -9.68 -29.02 -57.90
N LYS A 682 -10.65 -29.71 -58.53
CA LYS A 682 -11.35 -29.22 -59.73
C LYS A 682 -12.43 -28.16 -59.44
N ASN A 683 -12.95 -28.08 -58.21
CA ASN A 683 -14.01 -27.15 -57.85
C ASN A 683 -13.43 -25.93 -57.10
N ASP A 684 -13.55 -24.76 -57.71
CA ASP A 684 -13.01 -23.50 -57.20
C ASP A 684 -13.69 -23.01 -55.91
N GLU A 685 -14.99 -23.28 -55.70
CA GLU A 685 -15.65 -22.95 -54.41
C GLU A 685 -15.12 -23.78 -53.24
N LYS A 686 -14.77 -25.04 -53.50
CA LYS A 686 -14.13 -25.90 -52.49
C LYS A 686 -12.71 -25.41 -52.19
N VAL A 687 -11.99 -24.93 -53.19
CA VAL A 687 -10.66 -24.31 -53.03
C VAL A 687 -10.77 -23.05 -52.18
N ILE A 688 -11.69 -22.13 -52.50
CA ILE A 688 -11.93 -20.90 -51.74
C ILE A 688 -12.25 -21.24 -50.27
N SER A 689 -13.17 -22.16 -50.04
CA SER A 689 -13.59 -22.53 -48.67
C SER A 689 -12.45 -23.19 -47.87
N THR A 690 -11.60 -23.97 -48.53
CA THR A 690 -10.42 -24.58 -47.89
C THR A 690 -9.40 -23.52 -47.50
N ILE A 691 -9.11 -22.57 -48.40
CA ILE A 691 -8.19 -21.46 -48.15
C ILE A 691 -8.73 -20.54 -47.04
N GLU A 692 -10.01 -20.17 -47.10
CA GLU A 692 -10.69 -19.35 -46.08
C GLU A 692 -10.51 -19.96 -44.68
N ASN A 693 -10.77 -21.26 -44.53
CA ASN A 693 -10.62 -21.95 -43.25
C ASN A 693 -9.17 -21.99 -42.75
N VAL A 694 -8.20 -22.26 -43.64
CA VAL A 694 -6.77 -22.29 -43.28
C VAL A 694 -6.31 -20.90 -42.82
N ILE A 695 -6.74 -19.85 -43.53
CA ILE A 695 -6.36 -18.47 -43.20
C ILE A 695 -6.98 -18.03 -41.89
N LEU A 696 -8.27 -18.31 -41.65
CA LEU A 696 -8.93 -18.01 -40.37
C LEU A 696 -8.29 -18.70 -39.17
N LEU A 697 -7.70 -19.89 -39.34
CA LEU A 697 -6.96 -20.58 -38.29
C LEU A 697 -5.61 -19.90 -37.99
N SER A 698 -4.96 -19.35 -39.02
CA SER A 698 -3.64 -18.71 -38.90
C SER A 698 -3.69 -17.22 -38.51
N SER A 699 -4.82 -16.55 -38.76
CA SER A 699 -5.01 -15.10 -38.55
C SER A 699 -5.59 -14.75 -37.16
N ALA A 700 -5.52 -13.48 -36.79
CA ALA A 700 -6.26 -12.92 -35.67
C ALA A 700 -7.68 -12.60 -36.15
N VAL A 701 -8.69 -13.18 -35.50
CA VAL A 701 -10.10 -13.03 -35.90
C VAL A 701 -10.85 -12.36 -34.75
N ILE A 702 -11.28 -11.12 -34.98
CA ILE A 702 -12.11 -10.35 -34.05
C ILE A 702 -13.57 -10.62 -34.43
N SER A 703 -14.28 -11.34 -33.57
CA SER A 703 -15.72 -11.59 -33.71
C SER A 703 -16.48 -10.54 -32.92
N VAL A 704 -17.36 -9.80 -33.59
CA VAL A 704 -18.21 -8.78 -32.96
C VAL A 704 -19.47 -9.45 -32.39
N PRO A 705 -19.84 -9.21 -31.12
CA PRO A 705 -21.07 -9.71 -30.52
C PRO A 705 -22.32 -9.26 -31.29
N LYS A 706 -23.33 -10.12 -31.37
CA LYS A 706 -24.53 -9.86 -32.18
C LYS A 706 -25.37 -8.70 -31.63
N GLU A 707 -25.27 -8.43 -30.34
CA GLU A 707 -25.99 -7.37 -29.63
C GLU A 707 -25.56 -5.97 -30.06
N ILE A 708 -24.32 -5.84 -30.57
CA ILE A 708 -23.72 -4.57 -30.99
C ILE A 708 -23.40 -4.55 -32.48
N LEU A 709 -23.91 -5.50 -33.26
CA LEU A 709 -23.67 -5.62 -34.69
C LEU A 709 -24.77 -4.89 -35.50
N PRO A 710 -24.46 -3.77 -36.18
CA PRO A 710 -25.40 -3.16 -37.11
C PRO A 710 -25.65 -4.07 -38.31
N ALA A 711 -26.87 -4.03 -38.86
CA ALA A 711 -27.27 -4.88 -40.01
C ALA A 711 -26.36 -4.73 -41.25
N ASN A 712 -25.68 -3.59 -41.40
CA ASN A 712 -24.84 -3.27 -42.55
C ASN A 712 -23.33 -3.46 -42.32
N LYS A 713 -22.91 -4.01 -41.17
CA LYS A 713 -21.48 -4.22 -40.83
C LYS A 713 -21.14 -5.69 -40.74
N SER A 714 -19.85 -6.02 -40.84
CA SER A 714 -19.34 -7.39 -40.75
C SER A 714 -19.36 -7.90 -39.31
N ASP A 715 -19.71 -9.17 -39.11
CA ASP A 715 -19.62 -9.85 -37.82
C ASP A 715 -18.19 -10.20 -37.43
N ILE A 716 -17.27 -10.17 -38.41
CA ILE A 716 -15.88 -10.61 -38.26
C ILE A 716 -14.93 -9.65 -38.97
N ILE A 717 -13.82 -9.31 -38.29
CA ILE A 717 -12.64 -8.66 -38.86
C ILE A 717 -11.44 -9.61 -38.74
N VAL A 718 -10.75 -9.82 -39.85
CA VAL A 718 -9.58 -10.71 -39.98
C VAL A 718 -8.32 -9.88 -40.17
N LEU A 719 -7.35 -10.09 -39.28
CA LEU A 719 -6.07 -9.38 -39.22
C LEU A 719 -4.90 -10.37 -39.21
N SER A 720 -3.74 -9.95 -39.69
CA SER A 720 -2.51 -10.72 -39.49
C SER A 720 -2.09 -10.68 -38.02
N LYS A 721 -1.73 -11.83 -37.44
CA LYS A 721 -1.15 -11.89 -36.09
C LYS A 721 0.19 -11.17 -35.98
N GLN A 722 0.94 -11.08 -37.08
CA GLN A 722 2.22 -10.35 -37.10
C GLN A 722 1.98 -8.83 -37.07
N ASP A 723 1.03 -8.35 -37.87
CA ASP A 723 0.67 -6.93 -37.89
C ASP A 723 0.09 -6.49 -36.54
N LEU A 724 -0.74 -7.32 -35.91
CA LEU A 724 -1.29 -7.05 -34.57
C LEU A 724 -0.21 -7.04 -33.46
N LYS A 725 0.95 -7.69 -33.65
CA LYS A 725 2.07 -7.58 -32.69
C LYS A 725 2.80 -6.24 -32.77
N ILE A 726 2.78 -5.57 -33.91
CA ILE A 726 3.52 -4.34 -34.17
C ILE A 726 2.72 -3.14 -33.64
N ALA A 727 3.27 -2.42 -32.66
CA ALA A 727 2.57 -1.32 -31.99
C ALA A 727 2.19 -0.17 -32.94
N SER A 728 3.07 0.17 -33.90
CA SER A 728 2.79 1.24 -34.87
C SER A 728 1.62 0.91 -35.81
N ILE A 729 1.48 -0.34 -36.23
CA ILE A 729 0.36 -0.78 -37.08
C ILE A 729 -0.93 -0.81 -36.25
N ARG A 730 -0.89 -1.24 -34.99
CA ARG A 730 -2.05 -1.16 -34.09
C ARG A 730 -2.53 0.28 -33.91
N ALA A 731 -1.62 1.23 -33.70
CA ALA A 731 -1.96 2.64 -33.56
C ALA A 731 -2.65 3.18 -34.83
N GLN A 732 -2.11 2.88 -36.02
CA GLN A 732 -2.72 3.28 -37.30
C GLN A 732 -4.11 2.64 -37.52
N LEU A 733 -4.30 1.37 -37.14
CA LEU A 733 -5.60 0.70 -37.20
C LEU A 733 -6.62 1.36 -36.25
N VAL A 734 -6.19 1.69 -35.04
CA VAL A 734 -7.03 2.36 -34.03
C VAL A 734 -7.43 3.76 -34.50
N GLU A 735 -6.49 4.54 -35.06
CA GLU A 735 -6.80 5.85 -35.62
C GLU A 735 -7.78 5.76 -36.79
N PHE A 736 -7.60 4.79 -37.68
CA PHE A 736 -8.53 4.54 -38.77
C PHE A 736 -9.95 4.23 -38.26
N PHE A 737 -10.09 3.33 -37.27
CA PHE A 737 -11.41 3.01 -36.72
C PHE A 737 -11.99 4.14 -35.85
N LYS A 738 -11.15 4.98 -35.23
CA LYS A 738 -11.60 6.21 -34.54
C LYS A 738 -12.18 7.23 -35.53
N TYR A 739 -11.55 7.38 -36.70
CA TYR A 739 -12.06 8.21 -37.79
C TYR A 739 -13.41 7.69 -38.32
N GLU A 740 -13.50 6.39 -38.58
CA GLU A 740 -14.75 5.73 -38.99
C GLU A 740 -15.86 5.87 -37.94
N MET A 741 -15.52 5.75 -36.65
CA MET A 741 -16.46 5.97 -35.55
C MET A 741 -16.97 7.41 -35.49
N ALA A 742 -16.13 8.40 -35.78
CA ALA A 742 -16.52 9.81 -35.80
C ALA A 742 -17.48 10.14 -36.95
N MET A 743 -17.38 9.42 -38.07
CA MET A 743 -18.26 9.54 -39.23
C MET A 743 -19.60 8.80 -39.06
N GLU A 744 -19.71 7.92 -38.06
CA GLU A 744 -20.88 7.09 -37.82
C GLU A 744 -21.95 7.86 -37.02
N SER A 745 -23.16 7.98 -37.60
CA SER A 745 -24.27 8.71 -36.97
C SER A 745 -25.06 7.86 -35.97
N SER A 746 -25.02 6.52 -36.12
CA SER A 746 -25.77 5.59 -35.29
C SER A 746 -25.07 5.27 -33.96
N GLU A 747 -25.80 5.29 -32.84
CA GLU A 747 -25.23 4.93 -31.53
C GLU A 747 -24.74 3.46 -31.50
N LEU A 748 -25.46 2.57 -32.20
CA LEU A 748 -25.10 1.17 -32.34
C LEU A 748 -23.84 0.98 -33.19
N GLY A 749 -23.65 1.79 -34.24
CA GLY A 749 -22.42 1.82 -35.02
C GLY A 749 -21.22 2.38 -34.25
N LYS A 750 -21.43 3.39 -33.39
CA LYS A 750 -20.38 3.86 -32.47
C LYS A 750 -19.96 2.77 -31.48
N LYS A 751 -20.91 2.00 -30.93
CA LYS A 751 -20.62 0.83 -30.08
C LYS A 751 -19.84 -0.25 -30.83
N TYR A 752 -20.18 -0.51 -32.09
CA TYR A 752 -19.47 -1.44 -32.98
C TYR A 752 -18.00 -1.05 -33.16
N TYR A 753 -17.71 0.20 -33.55
CA TYR A 753 -16.33 0.65 -33.76
C TYR A 753 -15.54 0.74 -32.46
N ASN A 754 -16.17 1.17 -31.36
CA ASN A 754 -15.54 1.20 -30.04
C ASN A 754 -15.12 -0.21 -29.58
N PHE A 755 -15.93 -1.24 -29.86
CA PHE A 755 -15.56 -2.63 -29.59
C PHE A 755 -14.32 -3.08 -30.38
N ILE A 756 -14.23 -2.72 -31.66
CA ILE A 756 -13.08 -3.04 -32.51
C ILE A 756 -11.83 -2.30 -32.04
N ILE A 757 -11.95 -1.00 -31.73
CA ILE A 757 -10.86 -0.18 -31.19
C ILE A 757 -10.33 -0.82 -29.91
N ASN A 758 -11.20 -1.13 -28.93
CA ASN A 758 -10.78 -1.76 -27.68
C ASN A 758 -10.17 -3.15 -27.90
N SER A 759 -10.67 -3.92 -28.87
CA SER A 759 -10.12 -5.23 -29.24
C SER A 759 -8.70 -5.15 -29.81
N ILE A 760 -8.38 -4.06 -30.52
CA ILE A 760 -7.06 -3.83 -31.14
C ILE A 760 -6.11 -3.10 -30.16
N GLU A 761 -6.61 -2.17 -29.35
CA GLU A 761 -5.79 -1.34 -28.46
C GLU A 761 -5.50 -2.03 -27.11
N ILE A 762 -6.51 -2.62 -26.50
CA ILE A 762 -6.47 -3.13 -25.11
C ILE A 762 -6.41 -4.66 -25.09
N ASP A 763 -7.31 -5.32 -25.83
CA ASP A 763 -7.50 -6.78 -25.74
C ASP A 763 -6.73 -7.60 -26.80
N TYR A 764 -5.84 -6.96 -27.57
CA TYR A 764 -5.15 -7.57 -28.71
C TYR A 764 -4.38 -8.86 -28.36
N SER A 765 -3.85 -8.95 -27.13
CA SER A 765 -3.12 -10.11 -26.63
C SER A 765 -3.96 -11.40 -26.63
N ARG A 766 -5.29 -11.30 -26.50
CA ARG A 766 -6.22 -12.44 -26.57
C ARG A 766 -6.22 -13.07 -27.96
N TYR A 767 -6.06 -12.25 -29.00
CA TYR A 767 -6.10 -12.67 -30.41
C TYR A 767 -4.73 -13.13 -30.95
N LEU A 768 -3.65 -12.94 -30.18
CA LEU A 768 -2.31 -13.44 -30.50
C LEU A 768 -2.08 -14.90 -30.10
N ARG A 769 -2.93 -15.48 -29.25
CA ARG A 769 -2.80 -16.88 -28.83
C ARG A 769 -2.96 -17.80 -30.05
N SER A 770 -2.04 -18.75 -30.22
CA SER A 770 -2.16 -19.77 -31.26
C SER A 770 -3.35 -20.66 -30.92
N ARG A 771 -4.39 -20.70 -31.78
CA ARG A 771 -5.20 -21.91 -31.88
C ARG A 771 -4.23 -22.98 -32.37
N SER A 772 -3.81 -23.89 -31.49
CA SER A 772 -2.96 -25.00 -31.90
C SER A 772 -3.67 -25.71 -33.04
N LEU A 773 -2.97 -25.93 -34.17
CA LEU A 773 -3.36 -26.98 -35.10
C LEU A 773 -3.64 -28.23 -34.26
N PRO A 774 -4.75 -28.96 -34.49
CA PRO A 774 -5.04 -30.16 -33.73
C PRO A 774 -3.79 -31.04 -33.72
N LYS A 775 -3.27 -31.33 -32.51
CA LYS A 775 -2.15 -32.25 -32.34
C LYS A 775 -2.60 -33.60 -32.91
N MET A 776 -1.90 -34.07 -33.94
CA MET A 776 -2.09 -35.40 -34.56
C MET A 776 -1.60 -36.55 -33.64
N ASP A 777 -1.34 -36.29 -32.36
CA ASP A 777 -0.78 -37.27 -31.43
C ASP A 777 -1.83 -37.93 -30.53
N SER A 778 -3.12 -37.55 -30.63
CA SER A 778 -4.21 -38.24 -29.92
C SER A 778 -4.75 -39.46 -30.69
N LEU A 779 -3.93 -40.10 -31.53
CA LEU A 779 -4.26 -41.30 -32.32
C LEU A 779 -3.23 -42.41 -32.16
N ARG A 780 -2.77 -42.61 -30.92
CA ARG A 780 -2.27 -43.91 -30.44
C ARG A 780 -2.88 -44.18 -29.07
N ASN A 781 -4.14 -44.61 -29.09
CA ASN A 781 -4.75 -45.61 -28.21
C ASN A 781 -6.14 -45.94 -28.73
#